data_AF-A0A523PC79-F1
#
_entry.id   AF-A0A523PC79-F1
#
_cell.length_a   1.000
_cell.length_b   1.000
_cell.length_c   1.000
_cell.angle_alpha   90.00
_cell.angle_beta   90.00
_cell.angle_gamma   90.00
#
_symmetry.space_group_name_H-M   'P 1'
#
loop_
_entity.id
_entity.type
_entity.pdbx_description
1 polymer ?
#
loop_
_entity_poly.entity_id
_entity_poly.type
_entity_poly.pdbx_seq_one_letter_code
_entity_poly.pdbx_strand_id
1 'polypeptide(L)'
;MVNRWTGAFDAAIELAPGGVNALLAAIHRKGDPLPDAPTAGPHFLHSLALNLPFEDSSSEHDLRGHLQVQVSTPSVSVPTGSDAERVTVSVELYAWFQATISSDPAPEFIHGTLAFTTGLEIVECGGSTLAEIRVATGGVEVSFTPAPGSGLSAGDVSLVEGVIAQFLQQLRPVQLRVAGLGSGDFTVEHIAFKTLGSGSSSALAVLLGFGNGGSAPSPATVSEIFLAPGEDAALALGRGFLTATMRDLAQAPLTGISVSGSRFGVSFSASIDPASLTVELRPGFIRARVTGSLSLSPGGSFSFRLTQDFGLTVIGGDLALTLADEAKLDITGGNFLLRRILGLFTGRALDKLEVAASGVIQAANVVLNRIVDESVGDLLDELEIPGVRLEFERAAIDPDAVILGGSFDVGPTKPAVASFTHSIVRPPGPPRINIDTEYDALASWIPGGTIRRYRWVEVRADGTFGRRITETHQFVLQVQPELATVAQSYGWPPTTWCLQIEGTQFVDARDPVPVSGAVCAISSVVPGLDLPRGGGRLVVHVPDGKGGVLADLDPWSRFRPHALAEPTEHRGFLLVHRAGEDVAEAVKILRAALVEARRELVVFPTIVVDAEDHGFACGAPIRELADLAVTNDPEGAWRARFRLERPGTTVIVGPAGTERWRDAGPLRADVLGKVLEGLRAVPTGPPRWNPVRLNLPLHAFAPDLVFQCGPQVAIAMSKLRGRELELCFWTTWSAASLEELRRRVPAHCDGSDGPLVLFVNDGEDPVLAAQVLAQHGEDLQLVPDPERVLSRKYGVSCWPTVVRVDPEGRIAAVRFGLEPDLGEVEEPEPKAHGPA
;
A
#
# COMPACT_ATOMS: atom_id res chain seq x y z
N MET A 1 -28.32 1.60 -40.19
CA MET A 1 -28.44 1.80 -38.74
C MET A 1 -27.03 2.01 -38.20
N VAL A 2 -26.87 3.00 -37.34
CA VAL A 2 -25.61 3.25 -36.61
C VAL A 2 -25.48 2.17 -35.55
N ASN A 3 -24.26 1.67 -35.30
CA ASN A 3 -24.02 0.63 -34.31
C ASN A 3 -24.44 1.16 -32.93
N ARG A 4 -25.24 0.40 -32.17
CA ARG A 4 -25.74 0.85 -30.86
C ARG A 4 -24.66 0.91 -29.77
N TRP A 5 -23.61 0.10 -29.89
CA TRP A 5 -22.52 0.02 -28.91
C TRP A 5 -21.29 0.83 -29.32
N THR A 6 -20.87 0.77 -30.58
CA THR A 6 -19.71 1.55 -31.06
C THR A 6 -20.10 2.86 -31.74
N GLY A 7 -21.39 3.11 -31.97
CA GLY A 7 -21.83 4.32 -32.65
C GLY A 7 -21.26 4.39 -34.08
N ALA A 8 -20.63 5.52 -34.38
CA ALA A 8 -19.85 5.73 -35.60
C ALA A 8 -18.34 5.42 -35.43
N PHE A 9 -17.91 4.96 -34.25
CA PHE A 9 -16.55 4.52 -33.96
C PHE A 9 -16.36 3.05 -34.35
N ASP A 10 -15.10 2.66 -34.53
CA ASP A 10 -14.72 1.30 -34.91
C ASP A 10 -14.69 0.36 -33.70
N ALA A 11 -14.33 0.87 -32.53
CA ALA A 11 -14.36 0.15 -31.27
C ALA A 11 -14.80 1.02 -30.09
N ALA A 12 -15.28 0.37 -29.03
CA ALA A 12 -15.60 1.00 -27.76
C ALA A 12 -15.13 0.11 -26.61
N ILE A 13 -14.44 0.69 -25.62
CA ILE A 13 -14.09 0.05 -24.35
C ILE A 13 -15.02 0.61 -23.30
N GLU A 14 -15.77 -0.23 -22.60
CA GLU A 14 -16.56 0.15 -21.44
C GLU A 14 -15.89 -0.34 -20.16
N LEU A 15 -15.81 0.54 -19.16
CA LEU A 15 -15.30 0.24 -17.82
C LEU A 15 -16.44 0.42 -16.82
N ALA A 16 -16.67 -0.58 -15.98
CA ALA A 16 -17.56 -0.45 -14.84
C ALA A 16 -16.90 0.48 -13.80
N PRO A 17 -17.67 1.31 -13.07
CA PRO A 17 -17.11 2.13 -11.98
C PRO A 17 -16.30 1.32 -10.95
N GLY A 18 -16.73 0.09 -10.64
CA GLY A 18 -15.98 -0.84 -9.78
C GLY A 18 -14.61 -1.20 -10.35
N GLY A 19 -14.54 -1.55 -11.64
CA GLY A 19 -13.29 -1.78 -12.35
C GLY A 19 -12.35 -0.58 -12.34
N VAL A 20 -12.88 0.63 -12.55
CA VAL A 20 -12.08 1.87 -12.44
C VAL A 20 -11.57 2.07 -11.01
N ASN A 21 -12.39 1.82 -9.99
CA ASN A 21 -11.97 1.91 -8.58
C ASN A 21 -10.83 0.93 -8.27
N ALA A 22 -10.86 -0.27 -8.85
CA ALA A 22 -9.78 -1.26 -8.75
C ALA A 22 -8.46 -0.72 -9.29
N LEU A 23 -8.49 -0.14 -10.50
CA LEU A 23 -7.32 0.46 -11.13
C LEU A 23 -6.79 1.64 -10.31
N LEU A 24 -7.68 2.50 -9.82
CA LEU A 24 -7.32 3.62 -8.93
C LEU A 24 -6.70 3.13 -7.62
N ALA A 25 -7.22 2.04 -7.05
CA ALA A 25 -6.62 1.39 -5.89
C ALA A 25 -5.22 0.86 -6.20
N ALA A 26 -5.02 0.24 -7.37
CA ALA A 26 -3.73 -0.25 -7.81
C ALA A 26 -2.71 0.89 -8.01
N ILE A 27 -3.14 2.04 -8.55
CA ILE A 27 -2.32 3.27 -8.61
C ILE A 27 -1.99 3.77 -7.20
N HIS A 28 -2.99 3.81 -6.31
CA HIS A 28 -2.80 4.26 -4.93
C HIS A 28 -1.80 3.38 -4.19
N ARG A 29 -1.80 2.05 -4.39
CA ARG A 29 -0.82 1.10 -3.81
C ARG A 29 0.65 1.45 -4.12
N LYS A 30 0.95 2.28 -5.12
CA LYS A 30 2.31 2.80 -5.37
C LYS A 30 2.82 3.70 -4.24
N GLY A 31 1.91 4.33 -3.47
CA GLY A 31 2.23 5.23 -2.36
C GLY A 31 2.72 6.61 -2.79
N ASP A 32 3.06 7.44 -1.81
CA ASP A 32 3.53 8.81 -2.01
C ASP A 32 4.84 8.81 -2.82
N PRO A 33 4.94 9.57 -3.93
CA PRO A 33 6.15 9.68 -4.72
C PRO A 33 7.26 10.33 -3.90
N LEU A 34 8.48 9.80 -3.99
CA LEU A 34 9.62 10.36 -3.27
C LEU A 34 10.19 11.59 -3.99
N PRO A 35 10.61 12.64 -3.26
CA PRO A 35 11.16 13.86 -3.86
C PRO A 35 12.36 13.64 -4.80
N ASP A 36 13.19 12.63 -4.50
CA ASP A 36 14.47 12.38 -5.20
C ASP A 36 14.44 11.18 -6.15
N ALA A 37 13.29 10.51 -6.30
CA ALA A 37 13.15 9.34 -7.15
C ALA A 37 11.84 9.44 -7.95
N PRO A 38 11.87 10.02 -9.17
CA PRO A 38 10.69 10.05 -10.03
C PRO A 38 10.27 8.61 -10.31
N THR A 39 9.17 8.21 -9.73
CA THR A 39 8.45 6.99 -10.09
C THR A 39 7.65 7.29 -11.36
N ALA A 40 7.66 6.36 -12.30
CA ALA A 40 7.03 6.56 -13.58
C ALA A 40 5.55 6.08 -13.54
N GLY A 41 4.72 6.65 -14.42
CA GLY A 41 3.26 6.60 -14.36
C GLY A 41 2.60 7.50 -13.28
N PRO A 42 1.26 7.47 -13.16
CA PRO A 42 0.50 8.23 -12.16
C PRO A 42 0.67 7.69 -10.73
N HIS A 43 0.52 8.58 -9.75
CA HIS A 43 0.53 8.30 -8.30
C HIS A 43 -0.57 9.09 -7.60
N PHE A 44 -1.12 8.52 -6.53
CA PHE A 44 -2.00 9.23 -5.60
C PHE A 44 -1.28 9.47 -4.29
N LEU A 45 -1.41 10.69 -3.78
CA LEU A 45 -0.96 11.02 -2.43
C LEU A 45 -1.96 10.45 -1.42
N HIS A 46 -1.46 9.71 -0.44
CA HIS A 46 -2.24 9.31 0.73
C HIS A 46 -2.17 10.39 1.82
N SER A 47 -1.03 11.06 1.95
CA SER A 47 -0.82 12.09 2.96
C SER A 47 -0.13 13.32 2.39
N LEU A 48 -0.50 14.50 2.90
CA LEU A 48 0.11 15.77 2.51
C LEU A 48 0.16 16.72 3.69
N ALA A 49 1.27 17.45 3.81
CA ALA A 49 1.43 18.53 4.78
C ALA A 49 1.84 19.81 4.02
N LEU A 50 1.12 20.91 4.24
CA LEU A 50 1.32 22.18 3.53
C LEU A 50 1.05 23.37 4.45
N ASN A 51 1.56 24.55 4.08
CA ASN A 51 1.27 25.80 4.79
C ASN A 51 0.27 26.63 3.98
N LEU A 52 -0.65 27.29 4.68
CA LEU A 52 -1.60 28.24 4.10
C LEU A 52 -1.17 29.70 4.38
N PRO A 53 -1.44 30.64 3.46
CA PRO A 53 -2.15 30.45 2.19
C PRO A 53 -1.27 29.73 1.15
N PHE A 54 -1.90 29.17 0.12
CA PHE A 54 -1.17 28.61 -1.02
C PHE A 54 -0.36 29.72 -1.72
N GLU A 55 0.81 29.38 -2.29
CA GLU A 55 1.55 30.35 -3.11
C GLU A 55 0.65 30.87 -4.25
N ASP A 56 0.64 32.19 -4.47
CA ASP A 56 -0.16 32.89 -5.48
C ASP A 56 -1.70 32.77 -5.37
N SER A 57 -2.27 32.37 -4.21
CA SER A 57 -3.73 32.34 -4.02
C SER A 57 -4.28 33.65 -3.42
N SER A 58 -5.22 34.32 -4.10
CA SER A 58 -6.12 35.30 -3.48
C SER A 58 -7.40 34.60 -3.03
N SER A 59 -7.44 34.09 -1.80
CA SER A 59 -8.64 33.49 -1.21
C SER A 59 -9.57 34.58 -0.65
N GLU A 60 -10.87 34.32 -0.61
CA GLU A 60 -11.86 35.16 0.09
C GLU A 60 -11.64 35.14 1.61
N HIS A 61 -10.98 34.07 2.12
CA HIS A 61 -10.63 33.85 3.52
C HIS A 61 -9.11 33.86 3.72
N ASP A 62 -8.59 34.65 4.67
CA ASP A 62 -7.15 34.74 4.99
C ASP A 62 -6.75 33.63 5.97
N LEU A 63 -6.83 32.38 5.50
CA LEU A 63 -6.41 31.20 6.27
C LEU A 63 -4.88 31.13 6.33
N ARG A 64 -4.33 31.09 7.54
CA ARG A 64 -2.88 31.07 7.78
C ARG A 64 -2.54 30.00 8.80
N GLY A 65 -1.82 28.97 8.41
CA GLY A 65 -1.53 27.86 9.30
C GLY A 65 -0.82 26.71 8.64
N HIS A 66 -0.65 25.64 9.40
CA HIS A 66 -0.18 24.35 8.90
C HIS A 66 -1.38 23.42 8.70
N LEU A 67 -1.50 22.83 7.52
CA LEU A 67 -2.57 21.90 7.17
C LEU A 67 -1.94 20.53 6.90
N GLN A 68 -2.42 19.52 7.62
CA GLN A 68 -2.11 18.12 7.36
C GLN A 68 -3.37 17.42 6.87
N VAL A 69 -3.24 16.60 5.83
CA VAL A 69 -4.36 15.90 5.19
C VAL A 69 -4.01 14.44 4.96
N GLN A 70 -4.93 13.55 5.31
CA GLN A 70 -4.96 12.16 4.83
C GLN A 70 -6.15 11.99 3.88
N VAL A 71 -5.92 11.31 2.77
CA VAL A 71 -6.89 11.11 1.71
C VAL A 71 -6.99 9.62 1.39
N SER A 72 -8.22 9.10 1.25
CA SER A 72 -8.41 7.71 0.85
C SER A 72 -8.13 7.47 -0.62
N THR A 73 -8.16 6.19 -1.01
CA THR A 73 -8.24 5.81 -2.42
C THR A 73 -9.40 6.55 -3.11
N PRO A 74 -9.16 7.20 -4.26
CA PRO A 74 -10.23 7.82 -5.02
C PRO A 74 -11.15 6.78 -5.62
N SER A 75 -12.43 7.14 -5.70
CA SER A 75 -13.46 6.36 -6.37
C SER A 75 -14.14 7.21 -7.43
N VAL A 76 -14.69 6.56 -8.44
CA VAL A 76 -15.33 7.20 -9.59
C VAL A 76 -16.79 6.77 -9.67
N SER A 77 -17.65 7.70 -10.04
CA SER A 77 -19.04 7.44 -10.39
C SER A 77 -19.49 8.29 -11.58
N VAL A 78 -20.57 7.84 -12.24
CA VAL A 78 -21.21 8.58 -13.32
C VAL A 78 -22.24 9.55 -12.71
N PRO A 79 -22.13 10.86 -12.94
CA PRO A 79 -23.07 11.85 -12.41
C PRO A 79 -24.49 11.63 -12.95
N THR A 80 -25.49 11.92 -12.11
CA THR A 80 -26.91 11.84 -12.51
C THR A 80 -27.29 13.06 -13.36
N GLY A 81 -27.52 12.88 -14.66
CA GLY A 81 -27.89 13.99 -15.56
C GLY A 81 -27.46 13.72 -17.00
N SER A 82 -27.86 14.59 -17.93
CA SER A 82 -27.64 14.43 -19.38
C SER A 82 -26.23 14.72 -19.88
N ASP A 83 -25.28 15.03 -19.00
CA ASP A 83 -23.94 15.48 -19.39
C ASP A 83 -23.00 14.28 -19.52
N ALA A 84 -23.17 13.56 -20.63
CA ALA A 84 -22.52 12.28 -20.95
C ALA A 84 -20.99 12.33 -21.12
N GLU A 85 -20.31 13.38 -20.66
CA GLU A 85 -18.85 13.57 -20.78
C GLU A 85 -18.22 13.99 -19.44
N ARG A 86 -18.99 13.90 -18.35
CA ARG A 86 -18.54 14.25 -17.00
C ARG A 86 -18.42 13.02 -16.11
N VAL A 87 -17.49 13.09 -15.16
CA VAL A 87 -17.23 12.08 -14.15
C VAL A 87 -17.23 12.73 -12.76
N THR A 88 -17.68 12.00 -11.75
CA THR A 88 -17.56 12.42 -10.35
C THR A 88 -16.48 11.57 -9.67
N VAL A 89 -15.44 12.23 -9.17
CA VAL A 89 -14.39 11.61 -8.37
C VAL A 89 -14.66 11.89 -6.90
N SER A 90 -14.59 10.88 -6.04
CA SER A 90 -14.85 10.98 -4.60
C SER A 90 -13.70 10.41 -3.77
N VAL A 91 -13.30 11.12 -2.73
CA VAL A 91 -12.30 10.70 -1.74
C VAL A 91 -12.81 10.94 -0.33
N GLU A 92 -12.45 10.09 0.62
CA GLU A 92 -12.60 10.40 2.04
C GLU A 92 -11.41 11.24 2.49
N LEU A 93 -11.68 12.33 3.17
CA LEU A 93 -10.71 13.32 3.59
C LEU A 93 -10.72 13.45 5.11
N TYR A 94 -9.54 13.34 5.72
CA TYR A 94 -9.27 13.75 7.09
C TYR A 94 -8.26 14.89 7.04
N ALA A 95 -8.55 16.00 7.69
CA ALA A 95 -7.59 17.10 7.79
C ALA A 95 -7.50 17.65 9.21
N TRP A 96 -6.31 18.12 9.54
CA TRP A 96 -6.00 18.82 10.77
C TRP A 96 -5.33 20.16 10.43
N PHE A 97 -6.00 21.24 10.79
CA PHE A 97 -5.58 22.61 10.53
C PHE A 97 -5.13 23.30 11.81
N GLN A 98 -3.83 23.61 11.85
CA GLN A 98 -3.18 24.32 12.94
C GLN A 98 -3.08 25.81 12.57
N ALA A 99 -4.10 26.57 12.96
CA ALA A 99 -4.19 27.99 12.66
C ALA A 99 -3.12 28.82 13.39
N THR A 100 -2.59 29.83 12.70
CA THR A 100 -1.79 30.90 13.32
C THR A 100 -2.69 31.97 13.93
N ILE A 101 -2.15 32.79 14.84
CA ILE A 101 -2.90 33.82 15.58
C ILE A 101 -3.63 34.82 14.66
N SER A 102 -3.11 35.05 13.45
CA SER A 102 -3.68 35.99 12.47
C SER A 102 -4.57 35.34 11.42
N SER A 103 -4.89 34.05 11.56
CA SER A 103 -5.75 33.33 10.61
C SER A 103 -7.22 33.71 10.81
N ASP A 104 -7.98 33.72 9.72
CA ASP A 104 -9.44 33.66 9.81
C ASP A 104 -9.89 32.36 10.54
N PRO A 105 -11.06 32.37 11.21
CA PRO A 105 -11.59 31.18 11.89
C PRO A 105 -11.88 30.04 10.91
N ALA A 106 -11.44 28.83 11.28
CA ALA A 106 -11.68 27.60 10.55
C ALA A 106 -11.75 26.43 11.54
N PRO A 107 -12.43 25.32 11.19
CA PRO A 107 -12.44 24.12 12.01
C PRO A 107 -11.03 23.54 12.13
N GLU A 108 -10.64 23.13 13.33
CA GLU A 108 -9.34 22.47 13.56
C GLU A 108 -9.28 21.09 12.89
N PHE A 109 -10.39 20.33 12.91
CA PHE A 109 -10.49 19.01 12.29
C PHE A 109 -11.59 18.99 11.23
N ILE A 110 -11.30 18.40 10.09
CA ILE A 110 -12.25 18.20 8.99
C ILE A 110 -12.27 16.71 8.66
N HIS A 111 -13.45 16.09 8.69
CA HIS A 111 -13.65 14.72 8.21
C HIS A 111 -14.93 14.63 7.39
N GLY A 112 -14.81 14.16 6.16
CA GLY A 112 -15.95 13.90 5.28
C GLY A 112 -15.54 13.44 3.91
N THR A 113 -16.53 13.22 3.06
CA THR A 113 -16.33 12.82 1.67
C THR A 113 -16.26 14.06 0.80
N LEU A 114 -15.14 14.26 0.12
CA LEU A 114 -14.96 15.27 -0.91
C LEU A 114 -15.28 14.65 -2.26
N ALA A 115 -16.24 15.23 -2.98
CA ALA A 115 -16.57 14.85 -4.34
C ALA A 115 -16.39 16.05 -5.27
N PHE A 116 -15.82 15.81 -6.45
CA PHE A 116 -15.78 16.82 -7.50
C PHE A 116 -16.19 16.22 -8.84
N THR A 117 -17.08 16.93 -9.53
CA THR A 117 -17.57 16.55 -10.85
C THR A 117 -16.86 17.40 -11.90
N THR A 118 -16.30 16.75 -12.90
CA THR A 118 -15.52 17.42 -13.95
C THR A 118 -15.72 16.75 -15.30
N GLY A 119 -15.53 17.51 -16.38
CA GLY A 119 -15.45 16.96 -17.72
C GLY A 119 -14.10 16.27 -17.95
N LEU A 120 -14.08 15.22 -18.76
CA LEU A 120 -12.84 14.61 -19.26
C LEU A 120 -12.72 14.95 -20.74
N GLU A 121 -11.86 15.93 -21.06
CA GLU A 121 -11.47 16.18 -22.45
C GLU A 121 -10.31 15.24 -22.80
N ILE A 122 -10.18 14.85 -24.08
CA ILE A 122 -8.98 14.23 -24.62
C ILE A 122 -8.49 15.13 -25.75
N VAL A 123 -7.22 15.55 -25.69
CA VAL A 123 -6.68 16.56 -26.63
C VAL A 123 -5.53 16.01 -27.49
N GLU A 124 -5.77 15.91 -28.79
CA GLU A 124 -4.76 15.54 -29.78
C GLU A 124 -3.60 16.57 -29.82
N CYS A 125 -2.38 16.10 -29.58
CA CYS A 125 -1.18 16.95 -29.59
C CYS A 125 -0.24 16.53 -30.72
N GLY A 126 -0.07 17.41 -31.72
CA GLY A 126 1.03 17.31 -32.70
C GLY A 126 1.00 16.08 -33.63
N GLY A 127 -0.18 15.55 -33.97
CA GLY A 127 -0.33 14.39 -34.86
C GLY A 127 -0.14 13.03 -34.18
N SER A 128 0.07 13.00 -32.87
CA SER A 128 -0.07 11.81 -32.02
C SER A 128 -1.29 11.98 -31.14
N THR A 129 -2.14 10.95 -31.07
CA THR A 129 -3.32 10.89 -30.20
C THR A 129 -2.88 10.86 -28.74
N LEU A 130 -2.64 12.03 -28.17
CA LEU A 130 -2.23 12.20 -26.77
C LEU A 130 -3.52 12.29 -25.93
N ALA A 131 -3.74 11.35 -25.01
CA ALA A 131 -4.93 11.38 -24.17
C ALA A 131 -4.79 12.36 -22.99
N GLU A 132 -4.81 13.66 -23.24
CA GLU A 132 -4.73 14.65 -22.15
C GLU A 132 -6.04 14.70 -21.36
N ILE A 133 -6.13 14.00 -20.22
CA ILE A 133 -7.25 14.16 -19.28
C ILE A 133 -7.17 15.54 -18.63
N ARG A 134 -7.90 16.50 -19.19
CA ARG A 134 -8.10 17.80 -18.54
C ARG A 134 -9.26 17.70 -17.56
N VAL A 135 -8.97 17.83 -16.27
CA VAL A 135 -9.98 18.34 -15.33
C VAL A 135 -10.25 19.78 -15.76
N ALA A 136 -11.37 20.02 -16.45
CA ALA A 136 -11.70 21.35 -16.95
C ALA A 136 -11.72 22.34 -15.78
N THR A 137 -10.71 23.20 -15.66
CA THR A 137 -10.59 24.16 -14.54
C THR A 137 -11.73 25.18 -14.51
N GLY A 138 -12.47 25.32 -15.63
CA GLY A 138 -13.78 25.97 -15.68
C GLY A 138 -14.92 24.96 -15.58
N GLY A 139 -15.79 25.12 -14.58
CA GLY A 139 -16.99 24.28 -14.43
C GLY A 139 -16.77 22.97 -13.63
N VAL A 140 -15.74 22.92 -12.78
CA VAL A 140 -15.65 21.90 -11.72
C VAL A 140 -16.72 22.19 -10.67
N GLU A 141 -17.55 21.21 -10.38
CA GLU A 141 -18.51 21.29 -9.28
C GLU A 141 -17.92 20.54 -8.09
N VAL A 142 -17.64 21.24 -7.00
CA VAL A 142 -17.13 20.66 -5.76
C VAL A 142 -18.29 20.50 -4.79
N SER A 143 -18.38 19.34 -4.15
CA SER A 143 -19.26 19.13 -3.01
C SER A 143 -18.51 18.43 -1.88
N PHE A 144 -18.77 18.86 -0.65
CA PHE A 144 -18.21 18.24 0.54
C PHE A 144 -19.32 17.77 1.47
N THR A 145 -19.32 16.48 1.78
CA THR A 145 -20.30 15.87 2.69
C THR A 145 -19.62 15.53 4.01
N PRO A 146 -19.90 16.25 5.11
CA PRO A 146 -19.35 15.93 6.42
C PRO A 146 -19.63 14.51 6.85
N ALA A 147 -18.64 13.84 7.44
CA ALA A 147 -18.85 12.54 8.05
C ALA A 147 -19.85 12.69 9.22
N PRO A 148 -20.79 11.74 9.42
CA PRO A 148 -21.71 11.79 10.55
C PRO A 148 -20.96 11.88 11.88
N GLY A 149 -21.29 12.87 12.71
CA GLY A 149 -20.62 13.08 14.00
C GLY A 149 -19.33 13.91 13.96
N SER A 150 -18.89 14.37 12.79
CA SER A 150 -17.71 15.26 12.65
C SER A 150 -17.86 16.64 13.31
N GLY A 151 -19.10 17.08 13.56
CA GLY A 151 -19.39 18.38 14.18
C GLY A 151 -19.25 19.60 13.27
N LEU A 152 -19.02 19.41 11.97
CA LEU A 152 -18.89 20.50 10.99
C LEU A 152 -20.23 21.19 10.73
N SER A 153 -20.21 22.52 10.69
CA SER A 153 -21.35 23.37 10.35
C SER A 153 -21.49 23.59 8.84
N ALA A 154 -22.64 24.11 8.40
CA ALA A 154 -22.82 24.50 6.99
C ALA A 154 -21.85 25.61 6.53
N GLY A 155 -21.40 26.47 7.46
CA GLY A 155 -20.37 27.46 7.19
C GLY A 155 -19.00 26.82 6.94
N ASP A 156 -18.66 25.80 7.72
CA ASP A 156 -17.41 25.03 7.55
C ASP A 156 -17.41 24.28 6.21
N VAL A 157 -18.55 23.69 5.81
CA VAL A 157 -18.71 23.05 4.50
C VAL A 157 -18.45 24.06 3.36
N SER A 158 -19.07 25.23 3.44
CA SER A 158 -18.89 26.28 2.41
C SER A 158 -17.45 26.76 2.33
N LEU A 159 -16.76 26.86 3.48
CA LEU A 159 -15.34 27.19 3.54
C LEU A 159 -14.47 26.12 2.85
N VAL A 160 -14.69 24.84 3.17
CA VAL A 160 -13.95 23.72 2.57
C VAL A 160 -14.16 23.65 1.06
N GLU A 161 -15.41 23.75 0.59
CA GLU A 161 -15.74 23.75 -0.83
C GLU A 161 -15.06 24.90 -1.58
N GLY A 162 -15.05 26.11 -1.01
CA GLY A 162 -14.38 27.28 -1.59
C GLY A 162 -12.85 27.11 -1.67
N VAL A 163 -12.22 26.63 -0.60
CA VAL A 163 -10.77 26.39 -0.56
C VAL A 163 -10.34 25.30 -1.55
N ILE A 164 -11.10 24.19 -1.61
CA ILE A 164 -10.81 23.10 -2.55
C ILE A 164 -11.02 23.54 -4.00
N ALA A 165 -12.10 24.26 -4.30
CA ALA A 165 -12.34 24.77 -5.66
C ALA A 165 -11.17 25.64 -6.14
N GLN A 166 -10.61 26.47 -5.26
CA GLN A 166 -9.42 27.27 -5.58
C GLN A 166 -8.17 26.40 -5.77
N PHE A 167 -7.93 25.44 -4.89
CA PHE A 167 -6.79 24.52 -5.01
C PHE A 167 -6.83 23.74 -6.34
N LEU A 168 -8.02 23.24 -6.73
CA LEU A 168 -8.20 22.51 -7.99
C LEU A 168 -7.92 23.38 -9.23
N GLN A 169 -8.13 24.70 -9.17
CA GLN A 169 -7.77 25.62 -10.26
C GLN A 169 -6.25 25.79 -10.43
N GLN A 170 -5.47 25.56 -9.38
CA GLN A 170 -4.01 25.65 -9.41
C GLN A 170 -3.33 24.34 -9.83
N LEU A 171 -4.04 23.21 -9.76
CA LEU A 171 -3.50 21.93 -10.21
C LEU A 171 -3.24 21.97 -11.71
N ARG A 172 -2.05 21.52 -12.10
CA ARG A 172 -1.76 21.26 -13.52
C ARG A 172 -2.64 20.09 -13.98
N PRO A 173 -3.14 20.09 -15.22
CA PRO A 173 -3.84 18.94 -15.78
C PRO A 173 -2.99 17.67 -15.62
N VAL A 174 -3.62 16.57 -15.22
CA VAL A 174 -2.96 15.26 -15.17
C VAL A 174 -2.76 14.80 -16.61
N GLN A 175 -1.51 14.74 -17.04
CA GLN A 175 -1.18 14.31 -18.40
C GLN A 175 -0.99 12.80 -18.41
N LEU A 176 -1.96 12.07 -18.96
CA LEU A 176 -1.76 10.67 -19.32
C LEU A 176 -1.29 10.63 -20.78
N ARG A 177 -0.08 10.13 -21.03
CA ARG A 177 0.47 10.11 -22.38
C ARG A 177 0.29 8.74 -23.00
N VAL A 178 -0.84 8.42 -23.62
CA VAL A 178 -0.93 7.10 -24.30
C VAL A 178 0.01 7.07 -25.51
N ALA A 179 1.21 6.52 -25.36
CA ALA A 179 2.24 6.41 -26.39
C ALA A 179 2.32 4.96 -26.87
N GLY A 180 1.52 4.60 -27.88
CA GLY A 180 1.50 3.22 -28.40
C GLY A 180 0.45 3.00 -29.47
N LEU A 181 -0.67 3.72 -29.36
CA LEU A 181 -1.79 3.69 -30.31
C LEU A 181 -1.47 4.15 -31.76
N GLY A 182 -0.20 4.42 -32.10
CA GLY A 182 0.26 4.90 -33.40
C GLY A 182 1.44 4.16 -34.02
N SER A 183 1.88 3.03 -33.45
CA SER A 183 2.92 2.18 -34.05
C SER A 183 2.36 0.79 -34.35
N GLY A 184 1.70 0.65 -35.51
CA GLY A 184 1.12 -0.62 -35.94
C GLY A 184 0.18 -0.44 -37.14
N ASP A 185 -0.44 -1.53 -37.58
CA ASP A 185 -1.45 -1.50 -38.67
C ASP A 185 -2.78 -0.87 -38.22
N PHE A 186 -3.02 -0.69 -36.90
CA PHE A 186 -4.24 -0.15 -36.29
C PHE A 186 -4.01 1.18 -35.55
N THR A 187 -3.57 2.20 -36.28
CA THR A 187 -3.39 3.54 -35.70
C THR A 187 -4.73 4.14 -35.25
N VAL A 188 -4.83 4.52 -33.97
CA VAL A 188 -5.99 5.27 -33.43
C VAL A 188 -5.86 6.73 -33.83
N GLU A 189 -6.73 7.16 -34.74
CA GLU A 189 -6.79 8.53 -35.22
C GLU A 189 -7.74 9.38 -34.36
N HIS A 190 -8.81 8.78 -33.84
CA HIS A 190 -9.80 9.47 -33.04
C HIS A 190 -10.05 8.72 -31.74
N ILE A 191 -10.04 9.47 -30.63
CA ILE A 191 -10.41 8.96 -29.32
C ILE A 191 -11.43 9.90 -28.70
N ALA A 192 -12.45 9.35 -28.04
CA ALA A 192 -13.41 10.14 -27.30
C ALA A 192 -13.81 9.44 -26.00
N PHE A 193 -14.27 10.23 -25.03
CA PHE A 193 -14.77 9.74 -23.77
C PHE A 193 -16.29 9.94 -23.68
N LYS A 194 -16.98 9.01 -23.03
CA LYS A 194 -18.40 9.13 -22.73
C LYS A 194 -18.78 8.40 -21.45
N THR A 195 -19.62 9.00 -20.63
CA THR A 195 -20.34 8.29 -19.56
C THR A 195 -21.69 7.80 -20.03
N LEU A 196 -22.03 6.57 -19.61
CA LEU A 196 -23.29 5.91 -19.92
C LEU A 196 -23.99 5.57 -18.60
N GLY A 197 -25.29 5.85 -18.54
CA GLY A 197 -26.15 5.52 -17.41
C GLY A 197 -27.46 4.93 -17.90
N SER A 198 -27.83 3.76 -17.38
CA SER A 198 -29.10 3.09 -17.68
C SER A 198 -29.65 2.43 -16.40
N GLY A 199 -30.65 3.06 -15.78
CA GLY A 199 -31.21 2.60 -14.51
C GLY A 199 -30.15 2.58 -13.40
N SER A 200 -29.87 1.39 -12.85
CA SER A 200 -28.83 1.18 -11.84
C SER A 200 -27.44 0.85 -12.42
N SER A 201 -27.31 0.71 -13.74
CA SER A 201 -26.05 0.39 -14.39
C SER A 201 -25.41 1.65 -14.94
N SER A 202 -24.09 1.75 -14.82
CA SER A 202 -23.32 2.84 -15.40
C SER A 202 -21.99 2.33 -15.93
N ALA A 203 -21.45 3.02 -16.93
CA ALA A 203 -20.20 2.68 -17.56
C ALA A 203 -19.44 3.95 -17.98
N LEU A 204 -18.12 3.87 -17.96
CA LEU A 204 -17.23 4.85 -18.55
C LEU A 204 -16.72 4.26 -19.87
N ALA A 205 -17.04 4.91 -20.99
CA ALA A 205 -16.73 4.44 -22.33
C ALA A 205 -15.58 5.25 -22.95
N VAL A 206 -14.56 4.55 -23.43
CA VAL A 206 -13.50 5.09 -24.30
C VAL A 206 -13.77 4.60 -25.73
N LEU A 207 -13.97 5.54 -26.64
CA LEU A 207 -14.37 5.29 -28.02
C LEU A 207 -13.18 5.46 -28.95
N LEU A 208 -12.96 4.50 -29.86
CA LEU A 208 -11.76 4.42 -30.69
C LEU A 208 -12.14 4.37 -32.19
N GLY A 209 -11.57 5.29 -32.97
CA GLY A 209 -11.62 5.27 -34.43
C GLY A 209 -10.24 4.95 -35.01
N PHE A 210 -10.18 3.96 -35.90
CA PHE A 210 -8.95 3.50 -36.53
C PHE A 210 -8.87 3.97 -37.99
N GLY A 211 -7.68 4.37 -38.48
CA GLY A 211 -7.48 4.68 -39.89
C GLY A 211 -6.70 5.96 -40.18
N ASN A 212 -6.86 6.46 -41.41
CA ASN A 212 -6.23 7.69 -41.90
C ASN A 212 -7.24 8.55 -42.67
N GLY A 213 -7.68 9.67 -42.08
CA GLY A 213 -8.36 10.76 -42.74
C GLY A 213 -9.89 10.71 -42.64
N GLY A 214 -10.42 11.26 -41.55
CA GLY A 214 -11.85 11.50 -41.34
C GLY A 214 -12.13 12.69 -40.43
N SER A 215 -13.40 13.09 -40.31
CA SER A 215 -13.84 13.98 -39.22
C SER A 215 -14.15 13.15 -37.98
N ALA A 216 -13.72 13.60 -36.80
CA ALA A 216 -13.98 12.93 -35.53
C ALA A 216 -15.48 12.55 -35.37
N PRO A 217 -15.81 11.26 -35.14
CA PRO A 217 -17.19 10.84 -34.94
C PRO A 217 -17.79 11.45 -33.67
N SER A 218 -19.11 11.64 -33.64
CA SER A 218 -19.77 12.18 -32.43
C SER A 218 -19.98 11.09 -31.37
N PRO A 219 -19.55 11.29 -30.10
CA PRO A 219 -19.80 10.37 -28.98
C PRO A 219 -21.29 10.18 -28.69
N ALA A 220 -22.15 11.12 -29.09
CA ALA A 220 -23.60 11.02 -28.93
C ALA A 220 -24.21 9.77 -29.61
N THR A 221 -23.51 9.18 -30.59
CA THR A 221 -23.97 8.00 -31.34
C THR A 221 -23.90 6.68 -30.57
N VAL A 222 -23.16 6.62 -29.46
CA VAL A 222 -23.06 5.45 -28.57
C VAL A 222 -24.11 5.57 -27.47
N SER A 223 -25.00 4.60 -27.27
CA SER A 223 -26.12 4.78 -26.34
C SER A 223 -26.44 3.59 -25.43
N GLU A 224 -25.85 2.42 -25.68
CA GLU A 224 -26.14 1.20 -24.92
C GLU A 224 -24.89 0.69 -24.19
N ILE A 225 -25.07 0.33 -22.92
CA ILE A 225 -24.08 -0.39 -22.11
C ILE A 225 -24.07 -1.86 -22.52
N PHE A 226 -22.88 -2.45 -22.70
CA PHE A 226 -22.67 -3.85 -23.08
C PHE A 226 -21.83 -4.66 -22.06
N LEU A 227 -21.48 -4.06 -20.93
CA LEU A 227 -20.98 -4.77 -19.74
C LEU A 227 -22.02 -5.76 -19.21
N ALA A 228 -21.62 -7.00 -18.98
CA ALA A 228 -22.42 -7.99 -18.27
C ALA A 228 -22.25 -7.82 -16.73
N PRO A 229 -23.22 -8.27 -15.92
CA PRO A 229 -23.08 -8.23 -14.46
C PRO A 229 -21.82 -8.94 -13.98
N GLY A 230 -20.98 -8.23 -13.22
CA GLY A 230 -19.72 -8.75 -12.67
C GLY A 230 -18.49 -8.55 -13.57
N GLU A 231 -18.64 -7.96 -14.75
CA GLU A 231 -17.50 -7.56 -15.59
C GLU A 231 -16.98 -6.19 -15.18
N ASP A 232 -15.66 -6.04 -15.16
CA ASP A 232 -14.98 -4.78 -14.85
C ASP A 232 -14.75 -3.95 -16.11
N ALA A 233 -14.53 -4.64 -17.23
CA ALA A 233 -14.31 -4.04 -18.52
C ALA A 233 -14.92 -4.88 -19.65
N ALA A 234 -15.28 -4.23 -20.74
CA ALA A 234 -15.63 -4.90 -21.97
C ALA A 234 -15.13 -4.11 -23.19
N LEU A 235 -14.79 -4.81 -24.27
CA LEU A 235 -14.40 -4.26 -25.56
C LEU A 235 -15.40 -4.69 -26.62
N ALA A 236 -15.99 -3.73 -27.34
CA ALA A 236 -16.83 -3.95 -28.49
C ALA A 236 -16.09 -3.57 -29.78
N LEU A 237 -16.01 -4.51 -30.74
CA LEU A 237 -15.48 -4.30 -32.09
C LEU A 237 -16.65 -4.19 -33.08
N GLY A 238 -16.80 -3.02 -33.69
CA GLY A 238 -17.94 -2.71 -34.55
C GLY A 238 -17.99 -3.56 -35.82
N ARG A 239 -19.20 -3.89 -36.29
CA ARG A 239 -19.42 -4.69 -37.50
C ARG A 239 -18.65 -4.17 -38.72
N GLY A 240 -18.65 -2.85 -38.94
CA GLY A 240 -18.03 -2.24 -40.11
C GLY A 240 -16.53 -2.57 -40.18
N PHE A 241 -15.82 -2.23 -39.12
CA PHE A 241 -14.42 -2.54 -38.92
C PHE A 241 -14.13 -4.04 -39.03
N LEU A 242 -14.82 -4.87 -38.22
CA LEU A 242 -14.52 -6.30 -38.17
C LEU A 242 -14.77 -7.02 -39.51
N THR A 243 -15.84 -6.69 -40.22
CA THR A 243 -16.13 -7.33 -41.52
C THR A 243 -15.16 -6.91 -42.62
N ALA A 244 -14.60 -5.69 -42.55
CA ALA A 244 -13.53 -5.25 -43.44
C ALA A 244 -12.23 -6.01 -43.13
N THR A 245 -11.80 -6.01 -41.86
CA THR A 245 -10.59 -6.71 -41.40
C THR A 245 -10.64 -8.20 -41.75
N MET A 246 -11.75 -8.89 -41.44
CA MET A 246 -11.90 -10.32 -41.75
C MET A 246 -11.89 -10.61 -43.26
N ARG A 247 -12.41 -9.71 -44.08
CA ARG A 247 -12.38 -9.86 -45.54
C ARG A 247 -10.95 -9.80 -46.06
N ASP A 248 -10.17 -8.83 -45.58
CA ASP A 248 -8.79 -8.62 -46.01
C ASP A 248 -7.89 -9.78 -45.57
N LEU A 249 -8.06 -10.27 -44.34
CA LEU A 249 -7.34 -11.45 -43.84
C LEU A 249 -7.69 -12.73 -44.62
N ALA A 250 -8.92 -12.85 -45.09
CA ALA A 250 -9.36 -14.01 -45.85
C ALA A 250 -8.91 -13.99 -47.33
N GLN A 251 -8.42 -12.87 -47.86
CA GLN A 251 -8.01 -12.80 -49.28
C GLN A 251 -6.85 -13.76 -49.58
N ALA A 252 -5.80 -13.77 -48.77
CA ALA A 252 -4.62 -14.61 -49.02
C ALA A 252 -4.93 -16.12 -48.93
N PRO A 253 -5.60 -16.63 -47.87
CA PRO A 253 -5.99 -18.04 -47.79
C PRO A 253 -6.95 -18.50 -48.89
N LEU A 254 -7.82 -17.60 -49.41
CA LEU A 254 -8.77 -17.93 -50.47
C LEU A 254 -8.16 -17.88 -51.87
N THR A 255 -7.03 -17.20 -52.05
CA THR A 255 -6.39 -17.05 -53.36
C THR A 255 -5.73 -18.36 -53.80
N GLY A 256 -6.01 -18.78 -55.03
CA GLY A 256 -5.41 -20.00 -55.61
C GLY A 256 -6.13 -21.31 -55.26
N ILE A 257 -7.26 -21.25 -54.54
CA ILE A 257 -8.12 -22.43 -54.33
C ILE A 257 -8.77 -22.81 -55.66
N SER A 258 -8.18 -23.82 -56.31
CA SER A 258 -8.76 -24.50 -57.46
C SER A 258 -8.82 -26.01 -57.21
N VAL A 259 -9.92 -26.65 -57.62
CA VAL A 259 -10.10 -28.09 -57.52
C VAL A 259 -10.35 -28.62 -58.92
N SER A 260 -9.47 -29.50 -59.39
CA SER A 260 -9.63 -30.17 -60.68
C SER A 260 -9.57 -31.69 -60.54
N GLY A 261 -10.17 -32.39 -61.49
CA GLY A 261 -10.17 -33.85 -61.52
C GLY A 261 -10.92 -34.41 -62.72
N SER A 262 -10.80 -35.72 -62.94
CA SER A 262 -11.52 -36.42 -64.01
C SER A 262 -12.08 -37.74 -63.48
N ARG A 263 -13.36 -38.04 -63.74
CA ARG A 263 -13.96 -39.34 -63.42
C ARG A 263 -15.15 -39.64 -64.34
N PHE A 264 -15.34 -40.91 -64.71
CA PHE A 264 -16.42 -41.35 -65.61
C PHE A 264 -16.46 -40.60 -66.96
N GLY A 265 -15.31 -40.22 -67.50
CA GLY A 265 -15.23 -39.47 -68.77
C GLY A 265 -15.59 -37.98 -68.68
N VAL A 266 -15.84 -37.46 -67.48
CA VAL A 266 -16.10 -36.03 -67.24
C VAL A 266 -14.93 -35.42 -66.48
N SER A 267 -14.34 -34.37 -67.04
CA SER A 267 -13.35 -33.53 -66.35
C SER A 267 -14.05 -32.36 -65.69
N PHE A 268 -13.67 -32.04 -64.45
CA PHE A 268 -14.17 -30.88 -63.72
C PHE A 268 -13.03 -29.97 -63.28
N SER A 269 -13.28 -28.66 -63.29
CA SER A 269 -12.39 -27.65 -62.74
C SER A 269 -13.20 -26.56 -62.08
N ALA A 270 -12.93 -26.30 -60.80
CA ALA A 270 -13.58 -25.26 -60.02
C ALA A 270 -12.56 -24.29 -59.46
N SER A 271 -12.94 -23.02 -59.37
CA SER A 271 -12.16 -21.97 -58.71
C SER A 271 -13.07 -21.07 -57.90
N ILE A 272 -12.58 -20.63 -56.75
CA ILE A 272 -13.24 -19.63 -55.89
C ILE A 272 -12.88 -18.23 -56.40
N ASP A 273 -13.81 -17.28 -56.30
CA ASP A 273 -13.56 -15.86 -56.53
C ASP A 273 -13.42 -15.13 -55.17
N PRO A 274 -12.20 -14.85 -54.68
CA PRO A 274 -11.99 -14.17 -53.40
C PRO A 274 -12.66 -12.80 -53.33
N ALA A 275 -12.80 -12.09 -54.47
CA ALA A 275 -13.42 -10.76 -54.50
C ALA A 275 -14.93 -10.81 -54.20
N SER A 276 -15.55 -11.99 -54.33
CA SER A 276 -16.96 -12.21 -54.00
C SER A 276 -17.20 -12.52 -52.51
N LEU A 277 -16.16 -12.51 -51.67
CA LEU A 277 -16.28 -12.78 -50.24
C LEU A 277 -17.15 -11.72 -49.55
N THR A 278 -18.20 -12.19 -48.88
CA THR A 278 -19.03 -11.39 -47.98
C THR A 278 -18.94 -11.96 -46.57
N VAL A 279 -18.70 -11.10 -45.59
CA VAL A 279 -18.68 -11.44 -44.16
C VAL A 279 -19.88 -10.77 -43.49
N GLU A 280 -20.68 -11.54 -42.76
CA GLU A 280 -21.86 -11.07 -42.02
C GLU A 280 -21.77 -11.51 -40.56
N LEU A 281 -22.03 -10.60 -39.62
CA LEU A 281 -22.26 -10.99 -38.22
C LEU A 281 -23.71 -11.48 -38.04
N ARG A 282 -23.85 -12.59 -37.32
CA ARG A 282 -25.12 -13.18 -36.91
C ARG A 282 -25.06 -13.47 -35.42
N PRO A 283 -26.21 -13.60 -34.73
CA PRO A 283 -26.21 -13.96 -33.32
C PRO A 283 -25.44 -15.28 -33.11
N GLY A 284 -24.33 -15.19 -32.39
CA GLY A 284 -23.46 -16.32 -32.03
C GLY A 284 -22.43 -16.78 -33.06
N PHE A 285 -22.39 -16.23 -34.29
CA PHE A 285 -21.41 -16.64 -35.29
C PHE A 285 -21.14 -15.59 -36.38
N ILE A 286 -19.94 -15.63 -36.96
CA ILE A 286 -19.55 -14.85 -38.13
C ILE A 286 -19.73 -15.73 -39.37
N ARG A 287 -20.56 -15.29 -40.32
CA ARG A 287 -20.81 -16.01 -41.56
C ARG A 287 -19.98 -15.45 -42.69
N ALA A 288 -19.09 -16.27 -43.25
CA ALA A 288 -18.40 -16.00 -44.49
C ALA A 288 -19.13 -16.69 -45.65
N ARG A 289 -19.39 -15.95 -46.73
CA ARG A 289 -19.90 -16.51 -47.99
C ARG A 289 -19.00 -16.10 -49.13
N VAL A 290 -18.67 -17.05 -50.00
CA VAL A 290 -17.89 -16.79 -51.22
C VAL A 290 -18.50 -17.54 -52.38
N THR A 291 -18.45 -16.95 -53.56
CA THR A 291 -18.91 -17.60 -54.79
C THR A 291 -17.75 -18.14 -55.60
N GLY A 292 -18.03 -19.15 -56.42
CA GLY A 292 -17.05 -19.71 -57.34
C GLY A 292 -17.69 -20.21 -58.61
N SER A 293 -16.84 -20.54 -59.57
CA SER A 293 -17.25 -21.13 -60.85
C SER A 293 -16.76 -22.56 -60.95
N LEU A 294 -17.63 -23.43 -61.47
CA LEU A 294 -17.36 -24.85 -61.73
C LEU A 294 -17.58 -25.11 -63.22
N SER A 295 -16.60 -25.68 -63.89
CA SER A 295 -16.67 -26.12 -65.29
C SER A 295 -16.65 -27.64 -65.37
N LEU A 296 -17.54 -28.20 -66.19
CA LEU A 296 -17.64 -29.64 -66.50
C LEU A 296 -17.44 -29.86 -68.01
N SER A 297 -16.60 -30.81 -68.38
CA SER A 297 -16.37 -31.19 -69.77
C SER A 297 -16.54 -32.70 -69.97
N PRO A 298 -17.54 -33.16 -70.75
CA PRO A 298 -18.67 -32.39 -71.29
C PRO A 298 -19.71 -32.07 -70.19
N GLY A 299 -20.25 -30.84 -70.15
CA GLY A 299 -21.26 -30.50 -69.13
C GLY A 299 -21.57 -29.03 -68.85
N GLY A 300 -20.76 -28.08 -69.34
CA GLY A 300 -21.01 -26.63 -69.20
C GLY A 300 -20.47 -26.04 -67.89
N SER A 301 -20.79 -24.77 -67.63
CA SER A 301 -20.31 -24.01 -66.46
C SER A 301 -21.46 -23.66 -65.50
N PHE A 302 -21.19 -23.77 -64.20
CA PHE A 302 -22.15 -23.53 -63.11
C PHE A 302 -21.51 -22.60 -62.07
N SER A 303 -22.34 -21.85 -61.36
CA SER A 303 -21.93 -21.11 -60.18
C SER A 303 -22.32 -21.86 -58.91
N PHE A 304 -21.45 -21.80 -57.91
CA PHE A 304 -21.72 -22.33 -56.57
C PHE A 304 -21.45 -21.26 -55.52
N ARG A 305 -22.04 -21.46 -54.34
CA ARG A 305 -21.85 -20.64 -53.15
C ARG A 305 -21.37 -21.52 -52.01
N LEU A 306 -20.29 -21.10 -51.38
CA LEU A 306 -19.78 -21.67 -50.15
C LEU A 306 -20.17 -20.78 -48.98
N THR A 307 -20.61 -21.40 -47.88
CA THR A 307 -20.92 -20.72 -46.62
C THR A 307 -20.18 -21.42 -45.49
N GLN A 308 -19.40 -20.67 -44.72
CA GLN A 308 -18.74 -21.13 -43.50
C GLN A 308 -19.15 -20.22 -42.35
N ASP A 309 -19.56 -20.83 -41.23
CA ASP A 309 -19.89 -20.12 -40.00
C ASP A 309 -18.76 -20.33 -38.98
N PHE A 310 -18.31 -19.24 -38.35
CA PHE A 310 -17.23 -19.22 -37.36
C PHE A 310 -17.76 -18.75 -36.01
N GLY A 311 -17.40 -19.46 -34.94
CA GLY A 311 -17.62 -19.06 -33.55
C GLY A 311 -16.40 -18.32 -32.99
N LEU A 312 -16.59 -17.65 -31.86
CA LEU A 312 -15.50 -17.00 -31.12
C LEU A 312 -15.61 -17.40 -29.65
N THR A 313 -14.50 -17.80 -29.05
CA THR A 313 -14.41 -18.18 -27.64
C THR A 313 -13.10 -17.67 -27.06
N VAL A 314 -12.96 -17.71 -25.73
CA VAL A 314 -11.73 -17.36 -25.03
C VAL A 314 -11.10 -18.62 -24.47
N ILE A 315 -9.82 -18.87 -24.76
CA ILE A 315 -9.07 -20.05 -24.32
C ILE A 315 -7.77 -19.57 -23.67
N GLY A 316 -7.68 -19.67 -22.34
CA GLY A 316 -6.48 -19.27 -21.62
C GLY A 316 -6.17 -17.77 -21.72
N GLY A 317 -7.20 -16.93 -21.79
CA GLY A 317 -7.08 -15.47 -21.95
C GLY A 317 -7.07 -15.00 -23.41
N ASP A 318 -6.72 -15.88 -24.35
CA ASP A 318 -6.63 -15.54 -25.78
C ASP A 318 -7.95 -15.76 -26.52
N LEU A 319 -8.23 -14.90 -27.48
CA LEU A 319 -9.32 -15.06 -28.44
C LEU A 319 -9.03 -16.18 -29.42
N ALA A 320 -9.96 -17.13 -29.50
CA ALA A 320 -9.91 -18.24 -30.42
C ALA A 320 -11.15 -18.28 -31.33
N LEU A 321 -10.94 -17.99 -32.61
CA LEU A 321 -11.92 -18.25 -33.65
C LEU A 321 -12.00 -19.76 -33.89
N THR A 322 -13.22 -20.29 -33.94
CA THR A 322 -13.50 -21.73 -34.12
C THR A 322 -14.50 -21.96 -35.25
N LEU A 323 -14.56 -23.17 -35.79
CA LEU A 323 -15.61 -23.54 -36.73
C LEU A 323 -16.91 -23.77 -35.95
N ALA A 324 -17.97 -23.04 -36.29
CA ALA A 324 -19.27 -23.18 -35.63
C ALA A 324 -20.11 -24.32 -36.24
N ASP A 325 -19.89 -24.64 -37.52
CA ASP A 325 -20.61 -25.69 -38.25
C ASP A 325 -19.77 -26.20 -39.43
N GLU A 326 -20.20 -27.28 -40.07
CA GLU A 326 -19.62 -27.76 -41.32
C GLU A 326 -19.88 -26.79 -42.48
N ALA A 327 -18.92 -26.66 -43.39
CA ALA A 327 -19.07 -25.83 -44.57
C ALA A 327 -20.24 -26.29 -45.47
N LYS A 328 -21.08 -25.34 -45.89
CA LYS A 328 -22.24 -25.59 -46.76
C LYS A 328 -21.93 -25.19 -48.20
N LEU A 329 -22.19 -26.10 -49.14
CA LEU A 329 -22.02 -25.89 -50.57
C LEU A 329 -23.38 -25.94 -51.29
N ASP A 330 -23.80 -24.79 -51.80
CA ASP A 330 -25.01 -24.65 -52.62
C ASP A 330 -24.64 -24.53 -54.11
N ILE A 331 -25.16 -25.42 -54.95
CA ILE A 331 -24.96 -25.39 -56.41
C ILE A 331 -26.26 -25.04 -57.11
N THR A 332 -26.22 -24.00 -57.94
CA THR A 332 -27.39 -23.50 -58.67
C THR A 332 -27.62 -24.31 -59.95
N GLY A 333 -28.75 -25.04 -60.06
CA GLY A 333 -29.24 -25.61 -61.34
C GLY A 333 -28.94 -27.08 -61.67
N GLY A 334 -28.74 -27.97 -60.70
CA GLY A 334 -28.34 -29.37 -60.95
C GLY A 334 -29.45 -30.39 -61.28
N ASN A 335 -29.26 -31.20 -62.33
CA ASN A 335 -30.03 -32.43 -62.60
C ASN A 335 -29.43 -33.68 -61.89
N PHE A 336 -30.06 -34.85 -62.00
CA PHE A 336 -29.65 -36.09 -61.29
C PHE A 336 -28.20 -36.52 -61.55
N LEU A 337 -27.74 -36.39 -62.80
CA LEU A 337 -26.38 -36.78 -63.20
C LEU A 337 -25.33 -35.80 -62.66
N LEU A 338 -25.69 -34.50 -62.58
CA LEU A 338 -24.89 -33.49 -61.90
C LEU A 338 -24.69 -33.83 -60.41
N ARG A 339 -25.73 -34.24 -59.67
CA ARG A 339 -25.61 -34.54 -58.23
C ARG A 339 -24.54 -35.59 -57.91
N ARG A 340 -24.36 -36.59 -58.78
CA ARG A 340 -23.40 -37.69 -58.55
C ARG A 340 -21.95 -37.29 -58.81
N ILE A 341 -21.71 -36.45 -59.82
CA ILE A 341 -20.39 -35.88 -60.12
C ILE A 341 -20.06 -34.79 -59.09
N LEU A 342 -21.06 -34.01 -58.67
CA LEU A 342 -20.94 -33.00 -57.63
C LEU A 342 -20.49 -33.59 -56.30
N GLY A 343 -20.97 -34.76 -55.87
CA GLY A 343 -20.54 -35.36 -54.59
C GLY A 343 -19.02 -35.54 -54.44
N LEU A 344 -18.29 -35.78 -55.55
CA LEU A 344 -16.82 -35.86 -55.55
C LEU A 344 -16.14 -34.50 -55.52
N PHE A 345 -16.71 -33.53 -56.23
CA PHE A 345 -16.29 -32.14 -56.13
C PHE A 345 -16.52 -31.60 -54.73
N THR A 346 -17.69 -31.88 -54.14
CA THR A 346 -18.07 -31.49 -52.78
C THR A 346 -17.04 -31.99 -51.77
N GLY A 347 -16.66 -33.27 -51.79
CA GLY A 347 -15.62 -33.78 -50.89
C GLY A 347 -14.29 -33.03 -51.00
N ARG A 348 -13.71 -32.93 -52.20
CA ARG A 348 -12.41 -32.25 -52.39
C ARG A 348 -12.46 -30.75 -52.15
N ALA A 349 -13.60 -30.12 -52.43
CA ALA A 349 -13.81 -28.69 -52.19
C ALA A 349 -13.94 -28.40 -50.70
N LEU A 350 -14.63 -29.28 -49.95
CA LEU A 350 -14.73 -29.20 -48.50
C LEU A 350 -13.35 -29.41 -47.86
N ASP A 351 -12.55 -30.40 -48.29
CA ASP A 351 -11.19 -30.61 -47.76
C ASP A 351 -10.29 -29.37 -47.95
N LYS A 352 -10.32 -28.75 -49.15
CA LYS A 352 -9.53 -27.54 -49.42
C LYS A 352 -10.06 -26.32 -48.68
N LEU A 353 -11.37 -26.24 -48.48
CA LEU A 353 -12.00 -25.16 -47.75
C LEU A 353 -11.71 -25.27 -46.25
N GLU A 354 -11.64 -26.49 -45.70
CA GLU A 354 -11.23 -26.72 -44.32
C GLU A 354 -9.80 -26.19 -44.09
N VAL A 355 -8.85 -26.53 -44.98
CA VAL A 355 -7.48 -25.98 -44.93
C VAL A 355 -7.48 -24.45 -45.04
N ALA A 356 -8.27 -23.88 -45.95
CA ALA A 356 -8.37 -22.44 -46.10
C ALA A 356 -9.00 -21.78 -44.86
N ALA A 357 -10.04 -22.39 -44.29
CA ALA A 357 -10.70 -21.92 -43.08
C ALA A 357 -9.76 -22.01 -41.87
N SER A 358 -8.94 -23.06 -41.75
CA SER A 358 -7.86 -23.13 -40.75
C SER A 358 -6.84 -22.00 -40.95
N GLY A 359 -6.47 -21.69 -42.20
CA GLY A 359 -5.60 -20.55 -42.50
C GLY A 359 -6.22 -19.20 -42.12
N VAL A 360 -7.51 -19.02 -42.37
CA VAL A 360 -8.27 -17.83 -41.93
C VAL A 360 -8.33 -17.75 -40.41
N ILE A 361 -8.62 -18.85 -39.71
CA ILE A 361 -8.65 -18.92 -38.25
C ILE A 361 -7.30 -18.52 -37.66
N GLN A 362 -6.20 -19.07 -38.20
CA GLN A 362 -4.86 -18.75 -37.72
C GLN A 362 -4.53 -17.27 -37.91
N ALA A 363 -4.82 -16.71 -39.09
CA ALA A 363 -4.59 -15.29 -39.38
C ALA A 363 -5.48 -14.38 -38.52
N ALA A 364 -6.76 -14.74 -38.37
CA ALA A 364 -7.72 -13.98 -37.58
C ALA A 364 -7.36 -13.98 -36.09
N ASN A 365 -6.97 -15.11 -35.50
CA ASN A 365 -6.57 -15.18 -34.09
C ASN A 365 -5.36 -14.27 -33.82
N VAL A 366 -4.36 -14.25 -34.71
CA VAL A 366 -3.20 -13.36 -34.58
C VAL A 366 -3.63 -11.89 -34.58
N VAL A 367 -4.53 -11.50 -35.49
CA VAL A 367 -4.96 -10.11 -35.61
C VAL A 367 -5.93 -9.67 -34.52
N LEU A 368 -6.86 -10.53 -34.12
CA LEU A 368 -7.81 -10.24 -33.05
C LEU A 368 -7.09 -10.05 -31.70
N ASN A 369 -6.17 -10.95 -31.35
CA ASN A 369 -5.39 -10.79 -30.12
C ASN A 369 -4.46 -9.57 -30.20
N ARG A 370 -3.86 -9.28 -31.36
CA ARG A 370 -3.09 -8.04 -31.57
C ARG A 370 -3.92 -6.78 -31.36
N ILE A 371 -5.16 -6.73 -31.90
CA ILE A 371 -6.05 -5.58 -31.68
C ILE A 371 -6.30 -5.38 -30.19
N VAL A 372 -6.53 -6.47 -29.45
CA VAL A 372 -6.71 -6.42 -27.99
C VAL A 372 -5.46 -5.91 -27.29
N ASP A 373 -4.29 -6.48 -27.60
CA ASP A 373 -3.01 -6.11 -26.99
C ASP A 373 -2.65 -4.63 -27.26
N GLU A 374 -2.74 -4.19 -28.53
CA GLU A 374 -2.40 -2.81 -28.94
C GLU A 374 -3.42 -1.76 -28.49
N SER A 375 -4.67 -2.16 -28.18
CA SER A 375 -5.70 -1.20 -27.73
C SER A 375 -5.85 -1.13 -26.21
N VAL A 376 -5.81 -2.27 -25.53
CA VAL A 376 -6.03 -2.34 -24.08
C VAL A 376 -4.74 -2.58 -23.31
N GLY A 377 -3.86 -3.47 -23.81
CA GLY A 377 -2.56 -3.73 -23.19
C GLY A 377 -1.69 -2.47 -23.14
N ASP A 378 -1.51 -1.81 -24.29
CA ASP A 378 -0.75 -0.55 -24.38
C ASP A 378 -1.32 0.55 -23.47
N LEU A 379 -2.65 0.63 -23.32
CA LEU A 379 -3.30 1.59 -22.42
C LEU A 379 -2.98 1.30 -20.94
N LEU A 380 -2.98 0.02 -20.54
CA LEU A 380 -2.64 -0.41 -19.18
C LEU A 380 -1.14 -0.26 -18.89
N ASP A 381 -0.29 -0.57 -19.86
CA ASP A 381 1.16 -0.43 -19.75
C ASP A 381 1.57 1.03 -19.51
N GLU A 382 0.89 2.00 -20.12
CA GLU A 382 1.14 3.42 -19.90
C GLU A 382 0.74 3.90 -18.49
N LEU A 383 -0.20 3.23 -17.83
CA LEU A 383 -0.47 3.49 -16.41
C LEU A 383 0.70 3.03 -15.52
N GLU A 384 1.62 2.25 -16.09
CA GLU A 384 2.80 1.67 -15.45
C GLU A 384 2.47 1.05 -14.08
N ILE A 385 1.36 0.31 -14.01
CA ILE A 385 0.91 -0.34 -12.78
C ILE A 385 1.41 -1.79 -12.81
N PRO A 386 2.42 -2.15 -12.00
CA PRO A 386 3.01 -3.48 -12.06
C PRO A 386 1.98 -4.55 -11.71
N GLY A 387 1.84 -5.57 -12.56
CA GLY A 387 1.02 -6.73 -12.30
C GLY A 387 -0.47 -6.57 -12.59
N VAL A 388 -0.92 -5.40 -13.05
CA VAL A 388 -2.31 -5.23 -13.50
C VAL A 388 -2.51 -5.89 -14.86
N ARG A 389 -3.57 -6.69 -15.00
CA ARG A 389 -3.95 -7.34 -16.27
C ARG A 389 -5.46 -7.29 -16.46
N LEU A 390 -5.89 -7.20 -17.71
CA LEU A 390 -7.28 -7.45 -18.07
C LEU A 390 -7.39 -8.87 -18.62
N GLU A 391 -8.18 -9.72 -17.96
CA GLU A 391 -8.44 -11.08 -18.41
C GLU A 391 -9.82 -11.15 -19.06
N PHE A 392 -9.87 -11.48 -20.36
CA PHE A 392 -11.14 -11.71 -21.02
C PHE A 392 -11.69 -13.09 -20.64
N GLU A 393 -12.96 -13.11 -20.24
CA GLU A 393 -13.64 -14.34 -19.81
C GLU A 393 -14.82 -14.66 -20.75
N ARG A 394 -15.33 -13.65 -21.46
CA ARG A 394 -16.48 -13.77 -22.35
C ARG A 394 -16.16 -13.25 -23.75
N ALA A 395 -16.63 -14.00 -24.75
CA ALA A 395 -16.76 -13.51 -26.13
C ALA A 395 -18.20 -13.71 -26.61
N ALA A 396 -18.81 -12.68 -27.20
CA ALA A 396 -20.15 -12.71 -27.75
C ALA A 396 -20.18 -12.09 -29.14
N ILE A 397 -20.96 -12.69 -30.04
CA ILE A 397 -21.13 -12.22 -31.43
C ILE A 397 -22.57 -11.78 -31.61
N ASP A 398 -22.76 -10.51 -31.95
CA ASP A 398 -24.04 -9.88 -32.25
C ASP A 398 -24.03 -9.31 -33.68
N PRO A 399 -25.20 -9.13 -34.33
CA PRO A 399 -25.26 -8.48 -35.63
C PRO A 399 -24.56 -7.12 -35.73
N ASP A 400 -24.45 -6.35 -34.64
CA ASP A 400 -23.82 -5.03 -34.67
C ASP A 400 -22.35 -5.03 -34.22
N ALA A 401 -21.90 -5.95 -33.36
CA ALA A 401 -20.50 -6.01 -32.91
C ALA A 401 -20.09 -7.39 -32.38
N VAL A 402 -18.78 -7.57 -32.22
CA VAL A 402 -18.22 -8.59 -31.31
C VAL A 402 -17.92 -7.94 -29.97
N ILE A 403 -18.40 -8.53 -28.88
CA ILE A 403 -18.16 -8.04 -27.52
C ILE A 403 -17.26 -9.03 -26.79
N LEU A 404 -16.23 -8.50 -26.15
CA LEU A 404 -15.33 -9.22 -25.26
C LEU A 404 -15.51 -8.64 -23.86
N GLY A 405 -15.80 -9.48 -22.86
CA GLY A 405 -15.98 -9.05 -21.47
C GLY A 405 -14.92 -9.67 -20.57
N GLY A 406 -14.46 -8.93 -19.58
CA GLY A 406 -13.36 -9.35 -18.72
C GLY A 406 -13.33 -8.66 -17.36
N SER A 407 -12.39 -9.11 -16.53
CA SER A 407 -12.15 -8.63 -15.17
C SER A 407 -10.69 -8.17 -15.00
N PHE A 408 -10.46 -7.20 -14.11
CA PHE A 408 -9.09 -6.76 -13.80
C PHE A 408 -8.49 -7.63 -12.70
N ASP A 409 -7.35 -8.27 -12.99
CA ASP A 409 -6.42 -8.69 -11.96
C ASP A 409 -5.53 -7.49 -11.61
N VAL A 410 -5.69 -6.95 -10.40
CA VAL A 410 -4.89 -5.81 -9.92
C VAL A 410 -3.66 -6.22 -9.12
N GLY A 411 -3.32 -7.51 -9.13
CA GLY A 411 -2.17 -8.06 -8.44
C GLY A 411 -2.28 -8.04 -6.92
N PRO A 412 -1.24 -8.51 -6.21
CA PRO A 412 -1.25 -8.65 -4.76
C PRO A 412 -1.37 -7.30 -4.03
N THR A 413 -2.09 -7.30 -2.91
CA THR A 413 -2.20 -6.13 -2.02
C THR A 413 -1.00 -6.00 -1.10
N LYS A 414 -0.69 -4.75 -0.72
CA LYS A 414 0.25 -4.44 0.36
C LYS A 414 -0.50 -4.42 1.71
N PRO A 415 0.10 -4.87 2.82
CA PRO A 415 -0.56 -4.84 4.13
C PRO A 415 -0.83 -3.40 4.60
N ALA A 416 -1.80 -3.23 5.50
CA ALA A 416 -2.05 -1.96 6.15
C ALA A 416 -0.83 -1.51 6.99
N VAL A 417 -0.46 -0.24 6.88
CA VAL A 417 0.71 0.35 7.53
C VAL A 417 0.24 1.29 8.64
N ALA A 418 0.29 0.84 9.89
CA ALA A 418 0.10 1.72 11.03
C ALA A 418 1.43 2.41 11.38
N SER A 419 1.39 3.72 11.56
CA SER A 419 2.54 4.55 11.92
C SER A 419 2.07 5.79 12.65
N PHE A 420 2.77 6.15 13.72
CA PHE A 420 2.56 7.43 14.35
C PHE A 420 3.87 8.03 14.84
N THR A 421 3.90 9.36 14.87
CA THR A 421 4.92 10.13 15.57
C THR A 421 4.34 10.64 16.87
N HIS A 422 5.21 11.11 17.76
CA HIS A 422 4.77 11.82 18.94
C HIS A 422 5.53 13.12 19.07
N SER A 423 4.89 14.11 19.67
CA SER A 423 5.48 15.40 19.98
C SER A 423 5.03 15.87 21.36
N ILE A 424 5.85 16.70 21.99
CA ILE A 424 5.49 17.41 23.21
C ILE A 424 5.11 18.83 22.80
N VAL A 425 3.84 19.18 22.97
CA VAL A 425 3.31 20.51 22.66
C VAL A 425 3.31 21.34 23.94
N ARG A 426 3.95 22.52 23.89
CA ARG A 426 3.82 23.54 24.94
C ARG A 426 2.82 24.59 24.50
N PRO A 427 1.67 24.74 25.17
CA PRO A 427 0.75 25.81 24.82
C PRO A 427 1.40 27.19 25.06
N PRO A 428 1.16 28.18 24.18
CA PRO A 428 1.67 29.54 24.39
C PRO A 428 1.04 30.19 25.63
N GLY A 429 1.87 30.66 26.57
CA GLY A 429 1.44 31.29 27.82
C GLY A 429 2.53 31.32 28.89
N PRO A 430 2.29 31.93 30.08
CA PRO A 430 3.22 31.81 31.21
C PRO A 430 3.43 30.33 31.52
N PRO A 431 4.61 29.92 32.03
CA PRO A 431 4.99 28.51 32.20
C PRO A 431 4.01 27.82 33.18
N ARG A 432 2.93 27.27 32.63
CA ARG A 432 2.04 26.34 33.30
C ARG A 432 2.52 24.94 32.97
N ILE A 433 2.35 24.04 33.92
CA ILE A 433 2.89 22.68 33.99
C ILE A 433 2.22 21.73 32.95
N ASN A 434 1.29 22.22 32.14
CA ASN A 434 0.55 21.41 31.17
C ASN A 434 1.40 21.23 29.91
N ILE A 435 2.00 20.05 29.82
CA ILE A 435 2.73 19.55 28.64
C ILE A 435 1.77 18.61 27.93
N ASP A 436 1.14 19.04 26.85
CA ASP A 436 0.26 18.14 26.10
C ASP A 436 1.13 17.22 25.24
N THR A 437 0.84 15.92 25.29
CA THR A 437 1.50 14.94 24.43
C THR A 437 0.61 14.69 23.23
N GLU A 438 1.14 14.88 22.05
CA GLU A 438 0.44 14.69 20.79
C GLU A 438 0.97 13.45 20.09
N TYR A 439 0.07 12.60 19.62
CA TYR A 439 0.37 11.46 18.78
C TYR A 439 -0.25 11.69 17.41
N ASP A 440 0.57 11.68 16.37
CA ASP A 440 0.18 12.02 15.00
C ASP A 440 0.33 10.79 14.10
N ALA A 441 -0.79 10.27 13.62
CA ALA A 441 -0.87 9.12 12.72
C ALA A 441 -0.93 9.49 11.22
N LEU A 442 -0.51 10.69 10.81
CA LEU A 442 -0.51 11.17 9.41
C LEU A 442 0.17 10.18 8.43
N ALA A 443 1.20 9.46 8.88
CA ALA A 443 1.91 8.47 8.06
C ALA A 443 1.25 7.08 8.05
N SER A 444 0.16 6.86 8.79
CA SER A 444 -0.60 5.60 8.72
C SER A 444 -1.37 5.53 7.42
N TRP A 445 -1.41 4.37 6.77
CA TRP A 445 -1.97 4.19 5.44
C TRP A 445 -2.54 2.78 5.20
N ILE A 446 -3.63 2.67 4.45
CA ILE A 446 -4.13 1.41 3.89
C ILE A 446 -3.97 1.46 2.36
N PRO A 447 -3.01 0.72 1.78
CA PRO A 447 -2.72 0.75 0.34
C PRO A 447 -3.91 0.35 -0.52
N GLY A 448 -4.37 1.23 -1.41
CA GLY A 448 -5.59 0.97 -2.18
C GLY A 448 -6.83 0.81 -1.29
N GLY A 449 -6.87 1.50 -0.14
CA GLY A 449 -8.02 1.49 0.76
C GLY A 449 -8.35 2.83 1.40
N THR A 450 -9.06 2.75 2.53
CA THR A 450 -9.56 3.87 3.34
C THR A 450 -9.42 3.51 4.81
N ILE A 451 -8.75 4.35 5.60
CA ILE A 451 -8.79 4.24 7.07
C ILE A 451 -10.13 4.78 7.56
N ARG A 452 -10.78 4.05 8.46
CA ARG A 452 -12.08 4.42 9.04
C ARG A 452 -12.01 4.70 10.54
N ARG A 453 -11.00 4.17 11.23
CA ARG A 453 -10.88 4.25 12.68
C ARG A 453 -9.42 4.15 13.12
N TYR A 454 -9.06 4.95 14.12
CA TYR A 454 -7.78 4.94 14.84
C TYR A 454 -8.05 4.56 16.28
N ARG A 455 -7.52 3.44 16.73
CA ARG A 455 -7.65 2.96 18.10
C ARG A 455 -6.30 3.09 18.80
N TRP A 456 -6.26 3.97 19.78
CA TRP A 456 -5.10 4.25 20.61
C TRP A 456 -5.22 3.51 21.93
N VAL A 457 -4.17 2.77 22.29
CA VAL A 457 -4.12 2.00 23.53
C VAL A 457 -2.84 2.34 24.27
N GLU A 458 -2.98 2.90 25.46
CA GLU A 458 -1.88 3.07 26.40
C GLU A 458 -1.63 1.74 27.12
N VAL A 459 -0.39 1.27 27.12
CA VAL A 459 0.04 0.11 27.90
C VAL A 459 0.85 0.62 29.09
N ARG A 460 0.37 0.32 30.30
CA ARG A 460 0.99 0.77 31.54
C ARG A 460 2.16 -0.13 31.96
N ALA A 461 2.94 0.42 32.88
CA ALA A 461 4.03 -0.21 33.64
C ALA A 461 3.76 -1.64 34.14
N ASP A 462 2.53 -1.87 34.61
CA ASP A 462 2.06 -3.11 35.20
C ASP A 462 1.39 -4.03 34.17
N GLY A 463 1.49 -3.69 32.88
CA GLY A 463 1.00 -4.52 31.76
C GLY A 463 -0.50 -4.45 31.61
N THR A 464 -1.17 -3.64 32.43
CA THR A 464 -2.57 -3.31 32.25
C THR A 464 -2.72 -2.27 31.16
N PHE A 465 -3.85 -2.34 30.47
CA PHE A 465 -4.22 -1.31 29.53
C PHE A 465 -4.71 -0.07 30.28
N GLY A 466 -4.11 1.06 29.94
CA GLY A 466 -4.50 2.37 30.39
C GLY A 466 -5.66 2.93 29.59
N ARG A 467 -5.47 4.15 29.10
CA ARG A 467 -6.45 4.80 28.22
C ARG A 467 -6.63 3.99 26.94
N ARG A 468 -7.88 3.79 26.56
CA ARG A 468 -8.28 3.27 25.24
C ARG A 468 -9.15 4.32 24.59
N ILE A 469 -8.68 4.86 23.48
CA ILE A 469 -9.31 5.99 22.81
C ILE A 469 -9.54 5.56 21.37
N THR A 470 -10.79 5.65 20.91
CA THR A 470 -11.16 5.34 19.54
C THR A 470 -11.54 6.64 18.86
N GLU A 471 -10.82 6.98 17.80
CA GLU A 471 -11.05 8.15 16.98
C GLU A 471 -11.52 7.76 15.59
N THR A 472 -12.61 8.37 15.15
CA THR A 472 -13.21 8.16 13.83
C THR A 472 -13.16 9.40 12.96
N HIS A 473 -12.75 10.54 13.50
CA HIS A 473 -12.73 11.83 12.79
C HIS A 473 -11.37 12.53 12.81
N GLN A 474 -10.37 11.95 13.48
CA GLN A 474 -9.03 12.53 13.59
C GLN A 474 -7.96 11.44 13.62
N PHE A 475 -6.85 11.69 12.93
CA PHE A 475 -5.64 10.87 12.98
C PHE A 475 -4.66 11.35 14.06
N VAL A 476 -5.01 12.39 14.79
CA VAL A 476 -4.21 12.96 15.88
C VAL A 476 -4.90 12.67 17.21
N LEU A 477 -4.11 12.29 18.20
CA LEU A 477 -4.54 12.15 19.58
C LEU A 477 -3.76 13.12 20.47
N GLN A 478 -4.47 14.05 21.11
CA GLN A 478 -3.90 14.92 22.13
C GLN A 478 -4.23 14.39 23.53
N VAL A 479 -3.18 14.17 24.31
CA VAL A 479 -3.24 13.58 25.63
C VAL A 479 -2.73 14.56 26.66
N GLN A 480 -3.63 15.10 27.47
CA GLN A 480 -3.25 15.92 28.62
C GLN A 480 -2.71 15.00 29.74
N PRO A 481 -1.55 15.30 30.34
CA PRO A 481 -1.07 14.59 31.50
C PRO A 481 -1.89 14.99 32.73
N GLU A 482 -2.27 14.03 33.56
CA GLU A 482 -2.85 14.32 34.87
C GLU A 482 -1.81 15.02 35.78
N LEU A 483 -2.23 15.98 36.60
CA LEU A 483 -1.33 16.72 37.51
C LEU A 483 -0.52 15.80 38.45
N ALA A 484 -1.04 14.62 38.78
CA ALA A 484 -0.34 13.61 39.58
C ALA A 484 0.73 12.84 38.78
N THR A 485 0.55 12.68 37.46
CA THR A 485 1.50 11.98 36.60
C THR A 485 2.68 12.85 36.23
N VAL A 486 2.59 14.18 36.15
CA VAL A 486 3.76 15.04 35.81
C VAL A 486 4.93 14.89 36.81
N ALA A 487 4.65 14.64 38.10
CA ALA A 487 5.68 14.33 39.10
C ALA A 487 6.19 12.87 39.03
N GLN A 488 5.46 11.97 38.35
CA GLN A 488 5.78 10.55 38.15
C GLN A 488 6.29 10.22 36.72
N SER A 489 6.12 11.13 35.74
CA SER A 489 6.60 11.04 34.36
C SER A 489 8.13 11.14 34.24
N TYR A 490 8.80 11.23 35.39
CA TYR A 490 10.24 11.15 35.53
C TYR A 490 10.64 9.74 35.93
N GLY A 491 11.10 8.98 34.94
CA GLY A 491 11.76 7.69 35.16
C GLY A 491 10.98 6.48 34.67
N TRP A 492 11.53 5.33 35.01
CA TRP A 492 11.09 4.01 34.58
C TRP A 492 9.74 3.63 35.23
N PRO A 493 8.85 2.92 34.52
CA PRO A 493 9.05 2.30 33.22
C PRO A 493 8.60 3.20 32.07
N PRO A 494 9.10 2.95 30.83
CA PRO A 494 8.71 3.75 29.67
C PRO A 494 7.22 3.58 29.37
N THR A 495 6.59 4.63 28.85
CA THR A 495 5.21 4.56 28.38
C THR A 495 5.19 3.91 27.00
N THR A 496 4.30 2.94 26.82
CA THR A 496 4.06 2.31 25.53
C THR A 496 2.69 2.71 25.03
N TRP A 497 2.63 3.24 23.81
CA TRP A 497 1.37 3.53 23.12
C TRP A 497 1.28 2.65 21.89
N CYS A 498 0.12 2.07 21.66
CA CYS A 498 -0.19 1.30 20.48
C CYS A 498 -1.28 2.00 19.67
N LEU A 499 -1.08 2.07 18.36
CA LEU A 499 -2.06 2.50 17.39
C LEU A 499 -2.51 1.28 16.59
N GLN A 500 -3.81 1.06 16.50
CA GLN A 500 -4.44 0.16 15.55
C GLN A 500 -5.28 0.99 14.57
N ILE A 501 -5.04 0.82 13.28
CA ILE A 501 -5.89 1.38 12.22
C ILE A 501 -6.83 0.27 11.72
N GLU A 502 -8.09 0.62 11.50
CA GLU A 502 -9.10 -0.25 10.91
C GLU A 502 -9.74 0.47 9.72
N GLY A 503 -9.98 -0.27 8.65
CA GLY A 503 -10.53 0.30 7.43
C GLY A 503 -10.87 -0.75 6.39
N THR A 504 -10.93 -0.32 5.13
CA THR A 504 -11.26 -1.17 3.98
C THR A 504 -10.16 -1.09 2.94
N GLN A 505 -9.92 -2.17 2.18
CA GLN A 505 -8.91 -2.25 1.14
C GLN A 505 -9.47 -2.96 -0.09
N PHE A 506 -9.25 -2.41 -1.28
CA PHE A 506 -9.52 -3.12 -2.53
C PHE A 506 -8.47 -4.22 -2.69
N VAL A 507 -8.91 -5.47 -2.69
CA VAL A 507 -8.08 -6.64 -3.01
C VAL A 507 -8.19 -7.01 -4.48
N ASP A 508 -9.39 -6.90 -5.03
CA ASP A 508 -9.77 -7.09 -6.43
C ASP A 508 -10.64 -5.91 -6.89
N ALA A 509 -11.29 -6.04 -8.05
CA ALA A 509 -12.19 -5.02 -8.60
C ALA A 509 -13.59 -4.96 -7.95
N ARG A 510 -13.82 -5.75 -6.91
CA ARG A 510 -15.09 -5.83 -6.19
C ARG A 510 -15.07 -4.90 -4.97
N ASP A 511 -16.06 -5.11 -4.12
CA ASP A 511 -16.21 -4.36 -2.88
C ASP A 511 -14.96 -4.50 -1.99
N PRO A 512 -14.49 -3.40 -1.38
CA PRO A 512 -13.29 -3.44 -0.57
C PRO A 512 -13.51 -4.26 0.72
N VAL A 513 -12.51 -5.04 1.11
CA VAL A 513 -12.56 -5.94 2.27
C VAL A 513 -12.04 -5.25 3.54
N PRO A 514 -12.52 -5.62 4.74
CA PRO A 514 -12.00 -5.05 5.97
C PRO A 514 -10.54 -5.46 6.21
N VAL A 515 -9.72 -4.51 6.63
CA VAL A 515 -8.31 -4.73 6.98
C VAL A 515 -7.95 -3.93 8.23
N SER A 516 -6.94 -4.40 8.96
CA SER A 516 -6.36 -3.65 10.07
C SER A 516 -4.83 -3.75 10.08
N GLY A 517 -4.20 -2.74 10.69
CA GLY A 517 -2.76 -2.72 10.95
C GLY A 517 -2.52 -2.15 12.34
N ALA A 518 -1.44 -2.56 13.00
CA ALA A 518 -1.10 -2.06 14.33
C ALA A 518 0.40 -1.79 14.48
N VAL A 519 0.74 -0.83 15.34
CA VAL A 519 2.12 -0.52 15.71
C VAL A 519 2.15 -0.01 17.15
N CYS A 520 3.21 -0.35 17.88
CA CYS A 520 3.45 0.18 19.22
C CYS A 520 4.77 0.96 19.26
N ALA A 521 4.77 2.11 19.95
CA ALA A 521 5.96 2.90 20.21
C ALA A 521 6.27 2.92 21.70
N ILE A 522 7.52 2.60 22.03
CA ILE A 522 8.09 2.72 23.37
C ILE A 522 8.72 4.09 23.49
N SER A 523 8.36 4.82 24.55
CA SER A 523 8.91 6.15 24.81
C SER A 523 9.43 6.23 26.24
N SER A 524 10.69 6.65 26.37
CA SER A 524 11.38 6.73 27.66
C SER A 524 11.77 8.17 28.00
N VAL A 525 11.76 8.49 29.29
CA VAL A 525 12.21 9.80 29.80
C VAL A 525 13.45 9.56 30.65
N VAL A 526 14.61 9.93 30.14
CA VAL A 526 15.89 9.77 30.84
C VAL A 526 16.62 11.09 30.98
N PRO A 527 17.37 11.30 32.08
CA PRO A 527 18.21 12.47 32.23
C PRO A 527 19.34 12.42 31.18
N GLY A 528 19.69 13.59 30.63
CA GLY A 528 20.89 13.73 29.84
C GLY A 528 22.12 13.52 30.72
N LEU A 529 23.03 12.64 30.29
CA LEU A 529 24.30 12.37 30.95
C LEU A 529 25.45 12.63 29.97
N ASP A 530 26.50 13.30 30.44
CA ASP A 530 27.76 13.38 29.70
C ASP A 530 28.52 12.06 29.84
N LEU A 531 28.30 11.15 28.89
CA LEU A 531 28.97 9.87 28.83
C LEU A 531 30.09 9.93 27.77
N PRO A 532 31.37 9.66 28.13
CA PRO A 532 32.47 9.60 27.17
C PRO A 532 32.15 8.64 26.02
N ARG A 533 32.55 9.01 24.79
CA ARG A 533 32.45 8.12 23.63
C ARG A 533 33.24 6.83 23.87
N GLY A 534 32.64 5.68 23.57
CA GLY A 534 33.31 4.37 23.55
C GLY A 534 33.09 3.48 24.78
N GLY A 535 32.09 3.74 25.63
CA GLY A 535 31.63 2.80 26.65
C GLY A 535 30.58 1.82 26.09
N GLY A 536 30.51 0.60 26.63
CA GLY A 536 29.49 -0.40 26.26
C GLY A 536 28.04 0.08 26.51
N ARG A 537 27.05 -0.71 26.06
CA ARG A 537 25.63 -0.31 26.08
C ARG A 537 25.08 -0.25 27.50
N LEU A 538 24.41 0.84 27.86
CA LEU A 538 23.74 0.98 29.17
C LEU A 538 22.29 0.50 29.08
N VAL A 539 22.14 -0.82 28.94
CA VAL A 539 20.85 -1.48 28.71
C VAL A 539 20.02 -1.57 30.00
N VAL A 540 18.71 -1.41 29.90
CA VAL A 540 17.71 -1.58 30.97
C VAL A 540 16.47 -2.35 30.48
N HIS A 541 15.88 -3.17 31.36
CA HIS A 541 14.74 -4.04 31.06
C HIS A 541 13.41 -3.29 31.04
N VAL A 542 12.72 -3.30 29.90
CA VAL A 542 11.36 -2.79 29.75
C VAL A 542 10.38 -3.88 30.20
N PRO A 543 9.57 -3.66 31.25
CA PRO A 543 8.64 -4.68 31.72
C PRO A 543 7.52 -4.91 30.69
N ASP A 544 7.10 -6.17 30.54
CA ASP A 544 5.83 -6.51 29.85
C ASP A 544 4.60 -6.31 30.76
N GLY A 545 4.87 -6.07 32.05
CA GLY A 545 3.90 -5.89 33.12
C GLY A 545 3.14 -7.14 33.57
N LYS A 546 3.19 -8.23 32.81
CA LYS A 546 2.78 -9.58 33.25
C LYS A 546 3.88 -10.27 34.09
N GLY A 547 5.04 -9.62 34.25
CA GLY A 547 6.16 -10.07 35.08
C GLY A 547 7.38 -10.51 34.28
N GLY A 548 7.33 -10.45 32.95
CA GLY A 548 8.44 -10.66 32.03
C GLY A 548 9.01 -9.35 31.48
N VAL A 549 9.81 -9.48 30.42
CA VAL A 549 10.52 -8.38 29.76
C VAL A 549 9.95 -8.20 28.35
N LEU A 550 9.38 -7.02 28.08
CA LEU A 550 8.90 -6.61 26.76
C LEU A 550 10.06 -6.36 25.80
N ALA A 551 11.11 -5.69 26.29
CA ALA A 551 12.28 -5.32 25.52
C ALA A 551 13.47 -4.99 26.43
N ASP A 552 14.66 -5.03 25.87
CA ASP A 552 15.88 -4.47 26.46
C ASP A 552 16.23 -3.17 25.72
N LEU A 553 16.36 -2.05 26.43
CA LEU A 553 16.52 -0.72 25.83
C LEU A 553 17.82 -0.06 26.31
N ASP A 554 18.60 0.51 25.38
CA ASP A 554 19.64 1.51 25.66
C ASP A 554 19.08 2.92 25.39
N PRO A 555 18.53 3.59 26.42
CA PRO A 555 17.92 4.89 26.25
C PRO A 555 18.97 6.00 26.08
N TRP A 556 20.28 5.71 26.17
CA TRP A 556 21.37 6.67 26.00
C TRP A 556 22.12 6.58 24.65
N SER A 557 21.83 5.55 23.84
CA SER A 557 22.44 5.32 22.52
C SER A 557 22.44 6.52 21.55
N ARG A 558 21.48 7.45 21.66
CA ARG A 558 21.31 8.62 20.76
C ARG A 558 21.88 9.95 21.30
N PHE A 559 22.51 9.96 22.47
CA PHE A 559 23.10 11.20 23.00
C PHE A 559 24.28 11.67 22.13
N ARG A 560 24.24 12.95 21.72
CA ARG A 560 25.40 13.62 21.13
C ARG A 560 26.36 14.05 22.25
N PRO A 561 27.69 13.98 22.06
CA PRO A 561 28.64 14.53 23.02
C PRO A 561 28.48 16.04 23.19
N HIS A 562 28.64 16.51 24.42
CA HIS A 562 28.38 17.88 24.90
C HIS A 562 29.26 18.99 24.33
N ALA A 563 30.15 18.70 23.37
CA ALA A 563 30.97 19.75 22.72
C ALA A 563 30.15 20.73 21.86
N LEU A 564 28.86 20.46 21.64
CA LEU A 564 27.97 21.23 20.74
C LEU A 564 26.62 21.66 21.38
N ALA A 565 26.40 21.48 22.69
CA ALA A 565 25.12 21.78 23.37
C ALA A 565 25.27 22.89 24.43
N GLU A 566 24.23 23.72 24.63
CA GLU A 566 24.25 24.82 25.60
C GLU A 566 24.28 24.34 27.08
N PRO A 567 24.86 25.11 28.03
CA PRO A 567 25.20 24.65 29.38
C PRO A 567 24.03 24.41 30.37
N THR A 568 22.77 24.43 29.94
CA THR A 568 21.60 24.35 30.83
C THR A 568 20.51 23.39 30.37
N GLU A 569 20.63 22.82 29.17
CA GLU A 569 19.60 21.94 28.61
C GLU A 569 19.66 20.51 29.19
N HIS A 570 18.55 20.04 29.78
CA HIS A 570 18.25 18.62 30.07
C HIS A 570 19.12 17.86 31.08
N ARG A 571 19.34 18.49 32.23
CA ARG A 571 20.27 18.06 33.27
C ARG A 571 19.58 17.38 34.45
N GLY A 572 19.85 16.10 34.73
CA GLY A 572 19.33 15.36 35.90
C GLY A 572 20.39 14.46 36.56
N PHE A 573 19.99 13.71 37.60
CA PHE A 573 20.84 12.78 38.33
C PHE A 573 20.59 11.34 37.90
N LEU A 574 21.65 10.54 37.82
CA LEU A 574 21.58 9.09 37.68
C LEU A 574 22.05 8.45 38.99
N LEU A 575 21.20 7.67 39.64
CA LEU A 575 21.54 6.85 40.79
C LEU A 575 21.73 5.42 40.31
N VAL A 576 22.90 4.84 40.50
CA VAL A 576 23.21 3.46 40.13
C VAL A 576 23.56 2.67 41.39
N HIS A 577 22.84 1.59 41.65
CA HIS A 577 23.09 0.68 42.75
C HIS A 577 23.39 -0.72 42.21
N ARG A 578 24.57 -1.27 42.52
CA ARG A 578 24.81 -2.71 42.30
C ARG A 578 24.25 -3.47 43.49
N ALA A 579 23.27 -4.33 43.23
CA ALA A 579 22.60 -5.09 44.27
C ALA A 579 23.59 -6.00 45.03
N GLY A 580 23.33 -6.21 46.32
CA GLY A 580 23.97 -7.23 47.15
C GLY A 580 23.13 -8.51 47.21
N GLU A 581 23.32 -9.31 48.26
CA GLU A 581 22.55 -10.55 48.47
C GLU A 581 21.04 -10.31 48.72
N ASP A 582 20.66 -9.17 49.31
CA ASP A 582 19.26 -8.82 49.61
C ASP A 582 18.76 -7.68 48.70
N VAL A 583 18.37 -8.06 47.48
CA VAL A 583 17.89 -7.10 46.47
C VAL A 583 16.53 -6.50 46.85
N ALA A 584 15.67 -7.27 47.52
CA ALA A 584 14.34 -6.83 47.92
C ALA A 584 14.40 -5.68 48.94
N GLU A 585 15.30 -5.77 49.93
CA GLU A 585 15.50 -4.69 50.89
C GLU A 585 16.11 -3.45 50.22
N ALA A 586 17.05 -3.62 49.27
CA ALA A 586 17.60 -2.50 48.50
C ALA A 586 16.52 -1.77 47.69
N VAL A 587 15.63 -2.50 47.02
CA VAL A 587 14.48 -1.94 46.28
C VAL A 587 13.57 -1.15 47.21
N LYS A 588 13.21 -1.72 48.36
CA LYS A 588 12.35 -1.08 49.35
C LYS A 588 12.95 0.23 49.87
N ILE A 589 14.25 0.25 50.17
CA ILE A 589 14.96 1.45 50.61
C ILE A 589 15.01 2.50 49.51
N LEU A 590 15.31 2.11 48.26
CA LEU A 590 15.35 3.03 47.11
C LEU A 590 13.98 3.67 46.89
N ARG A 591 12.91 2.88 46.83
CA ARG A 591 11.53 3.37 46.65
C ARG A 591 11.16 4.38 47.73
N ALA A 592 11.40 4.04 49.01
CA ALA A 592 11.10 4.94 50.12
C ALA A 592 11.86 6.28 50.02
N ALA A 593 13.15 6.24 49.66
CA ALA A 593 13.97 7.45 49.51
C ALA A 593 13.56 8.30 48.29
N LEU A 594 13.16 7.66 47.19
CA LEU A 594 12.81 8.33 45.94
C LEU A 594 11.42 8.96 45.95
N VAL A 595 10.46 8.39 46.67
CA VAL A 595 9.11 8.98 46.85
C VAL A 595 9.21 10.41 47.42
N GLU A 596 10.12 10.62 48.38
CA GLU A 596 10.35 11.92 49.00
C GLU A 596 11.20 12.85 48.10
N ALA A 597 12.19 12.31 47.38
CA ALA A 597 13.09 13.10 46.56
C ALA A 597 12.50 13.56 45.21
N ARG A 598 11.70 12.72 44.54
CA ARG A 598 11.16 12.96 43.18
C ARG A 598 10.21 14.16 43.09
N ARG A 599 9.77 14.71 44.22
CA ARG A 599 8.93 15.94 44.26
C ARG A 599 9.71 17.19 43.81
N GLU A 600 11.03 17.21 43.97
CA GLU A 600 11.86 18.40 43.75
C GLU A 600 13.15 18.09 42.95
N LEU A 601 13.46 16.82 42.67
CA LEU A 601 14.67 16.37 41.99
C LEU A 601 14.38 15.43 40.82
N VAL A 602 15.06 15.63 39.70
CA VAL A 602 15.09 14.67 38.58
C VAL A 602 16.17 13.63 38.86
N VAL A 603 15.78 12.46 39.39
CA VAL A 603 16.68 11.33 39.65
C VAL A 603 16.17 10.10 38.89
N PHE A 604 17.04 9.52 38.06
CA PHE A 604 16.81 8.24 37.41
C PHE A 604 17.51 7.13 38.20
N PRO A 605 16.78 6.27 38.90
CA PRO A 605 17.38 5.19 39.66
C PRO A 605 17.52 3.93 38.80
N THR A 606 18.67 3.29 38.90
CA THR A 606 18.99 2.05 38.20
C THR A 606 19.60 1.05 39.18
N ILE A 607 19.02 -0.15 39.22
CA ILE A 607 19.57 -1.30 39.93
C ILE A 607 20.29 -2.20 38.92
N VAL A 608 21.56 -2.45 39.19
CA VAL A 608 22.38 -3.44 38.49
C VAL A 608 22.35 -4.72 39.31
N VAL A 609 21.73 -5.76 38.77
CA VAL A 609 21.81 -7.12 39.31
C VAL A 609 22.93 -7.86 38.59
N ASP A 610 23.57 -8.82 39.25
CA ASP A 610 24.54 -9.65 38.56
C ASP A 610 23.82 -10.57 37.55
N ALA A 611 24.57 -11.09 36.56
CA ALA A 611 24.15 -12.14 35.62
C ALA A 611 23.84 -13.42 36.43
N GLU A 612 23.98 -14.68 36.05
CA GLU A 612 23.58 -15.86 36.87
C GLU A 612 22.07 -15.96 37.33
N ASP A 613 21.39 -14.89 37.77
CA ASP A 613 19.98 -14.80 38.19
C ASP A 613 19.00 -14.63 37.00
N HIS A 614 19.26 -15.30 35.87
CA HIS A 614 18.63 -15.11 34.55
C HIS A 614 17.15 -15.55 34.43
N GLY A 615 16.34 -15.44 35.49
CA GLY A 615 14.91 -15.76 35.38
C GLY A 615 14.01 -15.12 36.42
N PHE A 616 14.55 -14.62 37.53
CA PHE A 616 13.76 -14.08 38.62
C PHE A 616 14.66 -13.16 39.43
N ALA A 617 14.84 -11.92 39.00
CA ALA A 617 15.50 -10.94 39.83
C ALA A 617 14.71 -10.83 41.15
N CYS A 618 15.33 -11.22 42.28
CA CYS A 618 14.84 -11.01 43.65
C CYS A 618 13.81 -12.00 44.24
N GLY A 619 13.42 -13.09 43.56
CA GLY A 619 12.27 -13.90 44.02
C GLY A 619 10.93 -13.13 44.00
N ALA A 620 10.92 -11.95 43.37
CA ALA A 620 9.77 -11.08 43.17
C ALA A 620 9.58 -10.87 41.64
N PRO A 621 8.34 -10.89 41.12
CA PRO A 621 8.09 -10.62 39.71
C PRO A 621 8.50 -9.19 39.32
N ILE A 622 9.01 -8.98 38.09
CA ILE A 622 9.48 -7.66 37.57
C ILE A 622 8.46 -6.52 37.78
N ARG A 623 7.16 -6.84 37.82
CA ARG A 623 6.09 -5.88 38.17
C ARG A 623 6.31 -5.18 39.52
N GLU A 624 6.95 -5.85 40.48
CA GLU A 624 7.31 -5.33 41.80
C GLU A 624 8.56 -4.43 41.76
N LEU A 625 9.12 -4.16 40.57
CA LEU A 625 10.27 -3.29 40.32
C LEU A 625 9.93 -2.13 39.36
N ALA A 626 8.66 -1.98 38.97
CA ALA A 626 8.26 -1.15 37.84
C ALA A 626 8.74 0.32 37.88
N ASP A 627 8.92 0.93 39.05
CA ASP A 627 9.35 2.34 39.22
C ASP A 627 10.88 2.56 39.28
N LEU A 628 11.66 1.48 39.12
CA LEU A 628 13.12 1.45 39.10
C LEU A 628 13.59 0.83 37.78
N ALA A 629 14.59 1.42 37.13
CA ALA A 629 15.23 0.76 36.00
C ALA A 629 16.07 -0.41 36.50
N VAL A 630 15.95 -1.58 35.86
CA VAL A 630 16.68 -2.79 36.24
C VAL A 630 17.53 -3.25 35.06
N THR A 631 18.72 -3.76 35.34
CA THR A 631 19.62 -4.34 34.35
C THR A 631 20.43 -5.48 34.95
N ASN A 632 20.59 -6.57 34.21
CA ASN A 632 21.53 -7.64 34.52
C ASN A 632 22.97 -7.34 34.05
N ASP A 633 23.21 -6.14 33.51
CA ASP A 633 24.50 -5.67 33.00
C ASP A 633 25.25 -6.73 32.17
N PRO A 634 24.62 -7.20 31.07
CA PRO A 634 25.05 -8.41 30.37
C PRO A 634 26.43 -8.23 29.72
N GLU A 635 26.76 -6.98 29.35
CA GLU A 635 28.06 -6.61 28.77
C GLU A 635 29.07 -6.09 29.81
N GLY A 636 28.70 -6.00 31.08
CA GLY A 636 29.55 -5.38 32.11
C GLY A 636 29.69 -3.86 32.00
N ALA A 637 28.94 -3.22 31.10
CA ALA A 637 29.04 -1.80 30.79
C ALA A 637 28.71 -0.92 32.00
N TRP A 638 27.66 -1.24 32.76
CA TRP A 638 27.30 -0.52 33.98
C TRP A 638 28.39 -0.65 35.04
N ARG A 639 28.86 -1.88 35.30
CA ARG A 639 29.92 -2.14 36.29
C ARG A 639 31.23 -1.44 35.92
N ALA A 640 31.64 -1.50 34.67
CA ALA A 640 32.85 -0.83 34.19
C ALA A 640 32.72 0.70 34.25
N ARG A 641 31.60 1.25 33.78
CA ARG A 641 31.39 2.70 33.64
C ARG A 641 31.31 3.42 34.98
N PHE A 642 30.62 2.82 35.95
CA PHE A 642 30.39 3.42 37.28
C PHE A 642 31.30 2.84 38.37
N ARG A 643 32.25 1.97 38.00
CA ARG A 643 33.21 1.32 38.92
C ARG A 643 32.48 0.64 40.08
N LEU A 644 31.56 -0.26 39.74
CA LEU A 644 30.73 -0.99 40.71
C LEU A 644 31.41 -2.30 41.10
N GLU A 645 32.65 -2.22 41.58
CA GLU A 645 33.52 -3.38 41.81
C GLU A 645 32.97 -4.36 42.85
N ARG A 646 32.24 -3.86 43.86
CA ARG A 646 31.66 -4.66 44.95
C ARG A 646 30.13 -4.63 44.95
N PRO A 647 29.45 -5.75 45.24
CA PRO A 647 28.02 -5.74 45.55
C PRO A 647 27.68 -4.74 46.68
N GLY A 648 26.54 -4.07 46.58
CA GLY A 648 26.10 -3.00 47.48
C GLY A 648 26.61 -1.59 47.11
N THR A 649 27.55 -1.47 46.17
CA THR A 649 28.08 -0.15 45.77
C THR A 649 26.98 0.71 45.15
N THR A 650 26.82 1.93 45.68
CA THR A 650 25.89 2.93 45.15
C THR A 650 26.66 4.16 44.69
N VAL A 651 26.29 4.68 43.53
CA VAL A 651 26.90 5.88 42.93
C VAL A 651 25.79 6.82 42.48
N ILE A 652 25.93 8.11 42.77
CA ILE A 652 25.09 9.15 42.18
C ILE A 652 25.95 10.02 41.27
N VAL A 653 25.56 10.09 40.01
CA VAL A 653 26.18 10.92 38.98
C VAL A 653 25.29 12.13 38.73
N GLY A 654 25.90 13.31 38.77
CA GLY A 654 25.22 14.56 38.51
C GLY A 654 25.15 14.90 37.02
N PRO A 655 24.46 15.99 36.66
CA PRO A 655 24.17 16.31 35.27
C PRO A 655 25.37 16.57 34.35
N ALA A 656 26.53 16.90 34.91
CA ALA A 656 27.77 17.09 34.17
C ALA A 656 28.54 15.76 33.94
N GLY A 657 27.90 14.60 34.18
CA GLY A 657 28.57 13.30 34.15
C GLY A 657 29.56 13.05 35.30
N THR A 658 29.64 13.98 36.27
CA THR A 658 30.54 13.91 37.42
C THR A 658 29.91 13.13 38.57
N GLU A 659 30.67 12.23 39.19
CA GLU A 659 30.29 11.58 40.45
C GLU A 659 30.04 12.64 41.54
N ARG A 660 28.89 12.57 42.19
CA ARG A 660 28.48 13.45 43.29
C ARG A 660 28.55 12.75 44.63
N TRP A 661 28.32 11.45 44.62
CA TRP A 661 28.33 10.64 45.82
C TRP A 661 28.60 9.17 45.47
N ARG A 662 29.26 8.48 46.40
CA ARG A 662 29.52 7.05 46.35
C ARG A 662 29.47 6.50 47.77
N ASP A 663 28.88 5.33 47.93
CA ASP A 663 28.99 4.51 49.13
C ASP A 663 29.22 3.06 48.76
N ALA A 664 30.08 2.39 49.51
CA ALA A 664 30.45 1.00 49.31
C ALA A 664 30.03 0.21 50.55
N GLY A 665 28.81 -0.32 50.53
CA GLY A 665 28.20 -1.06 51.64
C GLY A 665 26.70 -1.24 51.46
N PRO A 666 26.00 -1.91 52.39
CA PRO A 666 24.55 -2.06 52.34
C PRO A 666 23.86 -0.70 52.24
N LEU A 667 22.82 -0.62 51.41
CA LEU A 667 22.06 0.61 51.23
C LEU A 667 21.39 1.02 52.55
N ARG A 668 21.51 2.29 52.94
CA ARG A 668 20.92 2.82 54.18
C ARG A 668 20.01 4.00 53.87
N ALA A 669 18.74 3.89 54.29
CA ALA A 669 17.71 4.87 53.99
C ALA A 669 18.02 6.28 54.54
N ASP A 670 18.55 6.38 55.76
CA ASP A 670 18.86 7.64 56.43
C ASP A 670 20.00 8.40 55.73
N VAL A 671 21.02 7.67 55.27
CA VAL A 671 22.15 8.25 54.53
C VAL A 671 21.72 8.67 53.13
N LEU A 672 21.01 7.81 52.41
CA LEU A 672 20.54 8.11 51.07
C LEU A 672 19.60 9.33 51.07
N GLY A 673 18.69 9.42 52.05
CA GLY A 673 17.79 10.57 52.19
C GLY A 673 18.54 11.90 52.35
N LYS A 674 19.55 11.96 53.23
CA LYS A 674 20.39 13.16 53.43
C LYS A 674 21.18 13.54 52.18
N VAL A 675 21.70 12.55 51.46
CA VAL A 675 22.43 12.80 50.21
C VAL A 675 21.49 13.40 49.16
N LEU A 676 20.32 12.81 48.97
CA LEU A 676 19.32 13.32 48.02
C LEU A 676 18.86 14.74 48.40
N GLU A 677 18.62 15.02 49.68
CA GLU A 677 18.30 16.37 50.17
C GLU A 677 19.41 17.38 49.83
N GLY A 678 20.68 17.02 50.02
CA GLY A 678 21.82 17.87 49.67
C GLY A 678 21.97 18.16 48.17
N LEU A 679 21.41 17.31 47.30
CA LEU A 679 21.43 17.51 45.85
C LEU A 679 20.38 18.51 45.36
N ARG A 680 19.37 18.86 46.16
CA ARG A 680 18.29 19.81 45.79
C ARG A 680 18.81 21.20 45.41
N ALA A 681 19.96 21.58 45.95
CA ALA A 681 20.60 22.87 45.66
C ALA A 681 21.28 22.93 44.27
N VAL A 682 21.39 21.82 43.55
CA VAL A 682 22.03 21.76 42.23
C VAL A 682 20.99 22.04 41.14
N PRO A 683 21.18 23.07 40.28
CA PRO A 683 20.26 23.33 39.19
C PRO A 683 20.15 22.15 38.21
N THR A 684 18.92 21.69 37.98
CA THR A 684 18.56 20.69 36.98
C THR A 684 17.73 21.32 35.86
N GLY A 685 17.82 20.75 34.66
CA GLY A 685 16.95 21.11 33.52
C GLY A 685 15.86 20.06 33.33
N PRO A 686 14.76 20.37 32.64
CA PRO A 686 13.72 19.37 32.35
C PRO A 686 14.34 18.22 31.53
N PRO A 687 14.09 16.94 31.86
CA PRO A 687 14.68 15.82 31.14
C PRO A 687 14.21 15.78 29.69
N ARG A 688 14.95 15.02 28.87
CA ARG A 688 14.57 14.78 27.47
C ARG A 688 13.73 13.53 27.36
N TRP A 689 12.64 13.67 26.62
CA TRP A 689 11.92 12.54 26.07
C TRP A 689 12.76 11.91 24.95
N ASN A 690 12.95 10.60 25.01
CA ASN A 690 13.69 9.84 23.99
C ASN A 690 12.78 8.76 23.38
N PRO A 691 12.09 9.05 22.26
CA PRO A 691 11.50 8.04 21.38
C PRO A 691 12.48 6.91 21.08
N VAL A 692 12.03 5.67 21.21
CA VAL A 692 12.67 4.57 20.49
C VAL A 692 12.23 4.67 19.03
N ARG A 693 13.17 4.87 18.11
CA ARG A 693 12.91 4.95 16.66
C ARG A 693 14.10 4.43 15.87
N LEU A 694 13.96 4.24 14.55
CA LEU A 694 15.09 4.02 13.64
C LEU A 694 15.76 5.34 13.23
N ASN A 695 16.92 5.25 12.61
CA ASN A 695 17.58 6.39 11.95
C ASN A 695 17.01 6.64 10.54
N LEU A 696 16.21 5.70 10.03
CA LEU A 696 15.64 5.70 8.69
C LEU A 696 14.13 5.88 8.80
N PRO A 697 13.52 6.74 7.98
CA PRO A 697 12.06 6.86 7.93
C PRO A 697 11.45 5.64 7.23
N LEU A 698 10.12 5.47 7.39
CA LEU A 698 9.37 4.53 6.56
C LEU A 698 9.52 4.89 5.07
N HIS A 699 9.37 3.91 4.19
CA HIS A 699 9.52 3.99 2.73
C HIS A 699 10.93 4.32 2.21
N ALA A 700 11.89 4.63 3.08
CA ALA A 700 13.30 4.70 2.72
C ALA A 700 13.82 3.30 2.33
N PHE A 701 14.78 3.27 1.40
CA PHE A 701 15.47 2.02 1.06
C PHE A 701 16.19 1.47 2.30
N ALA A 702 15.93 0.20 2.59
CA ALA A 702 16.61 -0.53 3.64
C ALA A 702 18.09 -0.68 3.27
N PRO A 703 19.04 -0.35 4.18
CA PRO A 703 20.44 -0.61 3.98
C PRO A 703 20.73 -2.05 3.53
N ASP A 704 21.42 -2.18 2.39
CA ASP A 704 21.80 -3.49 1.88
C ASP A 704 22.73 -4.22 2.87
N LEU A 705 22.56 -5.54 2.96
CA LEU A 705 23.35 -6.45 3.79
C LEU A 705 23.59 -7.74 3.01
N VAL A 706 24.65 -8.46 3.36
CA VAL A 706 24.95 -9.78 2.79
C VAL A 706 24.80 -10.82 3.88
N PHE A 707 24.10 -11.91 3.58
CA PHE A 707 23.89 -13.02 4.50
C PHE A 707 24.16 -14.36 3.82
N GLN A 708 24.40 -15.39 4.63
CA GLN A 708 24.59 -16.76 4.13
C GLN A 708 23.22 -17.40 3.93
N CYS A 709 22.99 -17.96 2.76
CA CYS A 709 21.84 -18.78 2.44
C CYS A 709 22.34 -20.21 2.18
N GLY A 710 22.32 -21.04 3.22
CA GLY A 710 22.96 -22.36 3.22
C GLY A 710 24.49 -22.31 3.31
N PRO A 711 25.18 -23.47 3.24
CA PRO A 711 26.59 -23.58 3.64
C PRO A 711 27.62 -22.88 2.73
N GLN A 712 27.22 -22.44 1.52
CA GLN A 712 28.17 -21.99 0.48
C GLN A 712 27.72 -20.77 -0.34
N VAL A 713 26.52 -20.22 -0.10
CA VAL A 713 25.97 -19.13 -0.93
C VAL A 713 25.79 -17.88 -0.10
N ALA A 714 26.57 -16.84 -0.38
CA ALA A 714 26.33 -15.50 0.15
C ALA A 714 25.40 -14.73 -0.79
N ILE A 715 24.30 -14.20 -0.28
CA ILE A 715 23.31 -13.44 -1.04
C ILE A 715 23.22 -12.03 -0.46
N ALA A 716 23.23 -11.01 -1.32
CA ALA A 716 22.91 -9.65 -0.92
C ALA A 716 21.40 -9.46 -0.84
N MET A 717 20.91 -8.75 0.16
CA MET A 717 19.49 -8.45 0.35
C MET A 717 18.89 -7.78 -0.90
N SER A 718 19.65 -6.91 -1.56
CA SER A 718 19.26 -6.28 -2.84
C SER A 718 18.97 -7.26 -3.98
N LYS A 719 19.47 -8.51 -3.91
CA LYS A 719 19.16 -9.59 -4.87
C LYS A 719 17.82 -10.27 -4.60
N LEU A 720 17.17 -9.96 -3.49
CA LEU A 720 15.86 -10.49 -3.10
C LEU A 720 14.70 -9.53 -3.42
N ARG A 721 14.94 -8.47 -4.21
CA ARG A 721 13.84 -7.63 -4.70
C ARG A 721 12.78 -8.50 -5.39
N GLY A 722 11.51 -8.20 -5.11
CA GLY A 722 10.37 -9.05 -5.44
C GLY A 722 9.91 -9.95 -4.27
N ARG A 723 10.63 -9.96 -3.14
CA ARG A 723 10.28 -10.75 -1.95
C ARG A 723 10.27 -9.87 -0.70
N GLU A 724 9.25 -10.02 0.14
CA GLU A 724 9.18 -9.38 1.45
C GLU A 724 10.21 -10.00 2.42
N LEU A 725 10.84 -9.16 3.24
CA LEU A 725 11.85 -9.55 4.22
C LEU A 725 11.51 -9.01 5.60
N GLU A 726 11.90 -9.72 6.64
CA GLU A 726 11.92 -9.19 8.01
C GLU A 726 13.33 -9.26 8.59
N LEU A 727 13.83 -8.13 9.10
CA LEU A 727 15.10 -8.05 9.82
C LEU A 727 14.82 -8.01 11.32
N CYS A 728 15.17 -9.08 12.03
CA CYS A 728 15.04 -9.16 13.48
C CYS A 728 16.41 -8.89 14.12
N PHE A 729 16.60 -7.71 14.69
CA PHE A 729 17.78 -7.36 15.47
C PHE A 729 17.63 -7.88 16.89
N TRP A 730 18.56 -8.73 17.30
CA TRP A 730 18.46 -9.51 18.54
C TRP A 730 19.82 -9.68 19.21
N THR A 731 19.81 -10.10 20.48
CA THR A 731 21.01 -10.46 21.25
C THR A 731 20.79 -11.72 22.09
N THR A 732 21.84 -12.48 22.38
CA THR A 732 21.75 -13.75 23.11
C THR A 732 21.38 -13.59 24.58
N TRP A 733 21.68 -12.44 25.18
CA TRP A 733 21.43 -12.15 26.59
C TRP A 733 20.05 -11.53 26.87
N SER A 734 19.29 -11.16 25.84
CA SER A 734 17.99 -10.50 25.98
C SER A 734 16.87 -11.53 26.03
N ALA A 735 16.16 -11.62 27.16
CA ALA A 735 15.05 -12.56 27.32
C ALA A 735 13.93 -12.32 26.29
N ALA A 736 13.63 -11.04 26.01
CA ALA A 736 12.66 -10.66 24.99
C ALA A 736 13.10 -11.11 23.58
N SER A 737 14.40 -11.01 23.28
CA SER A 737 14.95 -11.49 22.01
C SER A 737 14.81 -12.99 21.84
N LEU A 738 15.15 -13.77 22.88
CA LEU A 738 15.02 -15.23 22.84
C LEU A 738 13.55 -15.68 22.72
N GLU A 739 12.62 -14.98 23.36
CA GLU A 739 11.19 -15.22 23.21
C GLU A 739 10.69 -14.90 21.80
N GLU A 740 11.19 -13.82 21.17
CA GLU A 740 10.92 -13.51 19.77
C GLU A 740 11.42 -14.63 18.84
N LEU A 741 12.64 -15.14 19.06
CA LEU A 741 13.16 -16.30 18.30
C LEU A 741 12.23 -17.51 18.45
N ARG A 742 11.77 -17.81 19.67
CA ARG A 742 10.88 -18.94 19.97
C ARG A 742 9.53 -18.85 19.26
N ARG A 743 8.97 -17.65 19.08
CA ARG A 743 7.64 -17.44 18.48
C ARG A 743 7.64 -17.53 16.95
N ARG A 744 8.81 -17.56 16.31
CA ARG A 744 8.92 -17.44 14.85
C ARG A 744 8.87 -18.79 14.15
N VAL A 745 8.19 -18.81 13.01
CA VAL A 745 8.19 -19.93 12.07
C VAL A 745 9.34 -19.73 11.08
N PRO A 746 10.20 -20.72 10.80
CA PRO A 746 11.26 -20.59 9.81
C PRO A 746 10.70 -20.33 8.40
N ALA A 747 11.22 -19.32 7.72
CA ALA A 747 10.95 -19.04 6.31
C ALA A 747 12.21 -19.35 5.49
N HIS A 748 12.05 -20.07 4.37
CA HIS A 748 13.18 -20.63 3.64
C HIS A 748 13.60 -19.77 2.45
N CYS A 749 14.88 -19.82 2.08
CA CYS A 749 15.40 -19.14 0.89
C CYS A 749 14.75 -19.63 -0.44
N ASP A 750 14.25 -20.87 -0.48
CA ASP A 750 13.81 -21.59 -1.68
C ASP A 750 12.34 -21.34 -2.08
N GLY A 751 11.65 -20.42 -1.40
CA GLY A 751 10.33 -19.93 -1.83
C GLY A 751 9.16 -20.37 -0.97
N SER A 752 9.33 -20.42 0.36
CA SER A 752 8.19 -20.58 1.29
C SER A 752 7.20 -19.42 1.15
N ASP A 753 5.90 -19.70 1.26
CA ASP A 753 4.83 -18.70 1.42
C ASP A 753 5.06 -17.90 2.71
N GLY A 754 5.69 -16.73 2.58
CA GLY A 754 5.96 -15.82 3.69
C GLY A 754 7.25 -15.01 3.56
N PRO A 755 7.38 -13.93 4.35
CA PRO A 755 8.56 -13.07 4.31
C PRO A 755 9.80 -13.84 4.77
N LEU A 756 10.95 -13.60 4.12
CA LEU A 756 12.21 -14.17 4.57
C LEU A 756 12.68 -13.45 5.84
N VAL A 757 12.82 -14.18 6.94
CA VAL A 757 13.25 -13.61 8.23
C VAL A 757 14.75 -13.76 8.38
N LEU A 758 15.45 -12.65 8.58
CA LEU A 758 16.89 -12.57 8.83
C LEU A 758 17.15 -12.11 10.27
N PHE A 759 17.86 -12.90 11.04
CA PHE A 759 18.17 -12.64 12.44
C PHE A 759 19.53 -11.96 12.58
N VAL A 760 19.52 -10.63 12.70
CA VAL A 760 20.72 -9.81 12.84
C VAL A 760 21.18 -9.82 14.29
N ASN A 761 22.27 -10.53 14.57
CA ASN A 761 22.84 -10.58 15.91
C ASN A 761 23.72 -9.35 16.16
N ASP A 762 23.39 -8.59 17.22
CA ASP A 762 23.90 -7.24 17.41
C ASP A 762 25.06 -7.14 18.42
N GLY A 763 26.29 -7.15 17.89
CA GLY A 763 27.50 -6.83 18.64
C GLY A 763 28.10 -7.97 19.48
N GLU A 764 27.74 -9.22 19.19
CA GLU A 764 28.26 -10.40 19.92
C GLU A 764 29.18 -11.25 19.04
N ASP A 765 29.86 -12.22 19.68
CA ASP A 765 30.69 -13.19 18.97
C ASP A 765 29.84 -14.04 18.00
N PRO A 766 30.21 -14.13 16.70
CA PRO A 766 29.41 -14.86 15.72
C PRO A 766 29.25 -16.35 16.03
N VAL A 767 30.21 -16.98 16.72
CA VAL A 767 30.12 -18.40 17.08
C VAL A 767 29.10 -18.60 18.19
N LEU A 768 29.12 -17.73 19.22
CA LEU A 768 28.09 -17.72 20.26
C LEU A 768 26.69 -17.49 19.67
N ALA A 769 26.54 -16.48 18.81
CA ALA A 769 25.27 -16.16 18.16
C ALA A 769 24.72 -17.35 17.36
N ALA A 770 25.57 -18.03 16.59
CA ALA A 770 25.19 -19.22 15.83
C ALA A 770 24.78 -20.39 16.73
N GLN A 771 25.51 -20.62 17.82
CA GLN A 771 25.18 -21.67 18.78
C GLN A 771 23.84 -21.44 19.48
N VAL A 772 23.54 -20.19 19.86
CA VAL A 772 22.26 -19.85 20.49
C VAL A 772 21.13 -19.93 19.47
N LEU A 773 21.29 -19.35 18.28
CA LEU A 773 20.24 -19.39 17.25
C LEU A 773 19.87 -20.84 16.87
N ALA A 774 20.86 -21.73 16.72
CA ALA A 774 20.63 -23.14 16.41
C ALA A 774 19.80 -23.89 17.46
N GLN A 775 19.79 -23.44 18.73
CA GLN A 775 18.93 -24.02 19.77
C GLN A 775 17.45 -23.69 19.59
N HIS A 776 17.14 -22.62 18.84
CA HIS A 776 15.77 -22.17 18.56
C HIS A 776 15.26 -22.63 17.18
N GLY A 777 16.16 -23.03 16.27
CA GLY A 777 15.81 -23.67 15.01
C GLY A 777 17.01 -23.73 14.05
N GLU A 778 17.20 -24.88 13.41
CA GLU A 778 18.34 -25.10 12.49
C GLU A 778 18.23 -24.30 11.18
N ASP A 779 17.00 -23.89 10.80
CA ASP A 779 16.71 -23.19 9.54
C ASP A 779 16.70 -21.65 9.66
N LEU A 780 16.93 -21.11 10.88
CA LEU A 780 16.93 -19.67 11.12
C LEU A 780 18.18 -19.01 10.51
N GLN A 781 17.98 -17.95 9.73
CA GLN A 781 19.06 -17.30 8.99
C GLN A 781 19.79 -16.26 9.85
N LEU A 782 21.01 -16.57 10.29
CA LEU A 782 21.85 -15.64 11.06
C LEU A 782 22.53 -14.59 10.16
N VAL A 783 22.49 -13.34 10.60
CA VAL A 783 23.34 -12.26 10.08
C VAL A 783 24.20 -11.72 11.23
N PRO A 784 25.49 -12.10 11.32
CA PRO A 784 26.35 -11.61 12.39
C PRO A 784 26.74 -10.14 12.16
N ASP A 785 26.55 -9.29 13.17
CA ASP A 785 27.00 -7.89 13.18
C ASP A 785 27.88 -7.60 14.42
N PRO A 786 29.05 -8.27 14.56
CA PRO A 786 29.89 -8.18 15.75
C PRO A 786 30.41 -6.76 16.02
N GLU A 787 30.56 -5.95 14.97
CA GLU A 787 31.00 -4.56 15.08
C GLU A 787 29.83 -3.57 15.19
N ARG A 788 28.58 -4.04 15.15
CA ARG A 788 27.34 -3.23 15.15
C ARG A 788 27.25 -2.23 13.99
N VAL A 789 27.90 -2.50 12.86
CA VAL A 789 27.91 -1.58 11.70
C VAL A 789 26.51 -1.44 11.12
N LEU A 790 25.80 -2.56 10.99
CA LEU A 790 24.44 -2.60 10.46
C LEU A 790 23.45 -2.03 11.48
N SER A 791 23.50 -2.49 12.73
CA SER A 791 22.63 -2.03 13.81
C SER A 791 22.72 -0.52 14.03
N ARG A 792 23.93 0.07 13.98
CA ARG A 792 24.09 1.54 14.07
C ARG A 792 23.52 2.27 12.86
N LYS A 793 23.60 1.69 11.66
CA LYS A 793 23.03 2.28 10.43
C LYS A 793 21.50 2.34 10.51
N TYR A 794 20.86 1.29 11.03
CA TYR A 794 19.43 1.28 11.32
C TYR A 794 19.07 2.13 12.56
N GLY A 795 20.01 2.38 13.47
CA GLY A 795 19.77 3.12 14.71
C GLY A 795 19.15 2.27 15.82
N VAL A 796 19.43 0.97 15.81
CA VAL A 796 18.92 -0.01 16.78
C VAL A 796 19.48 0.28 18.17
N SER A 797 18.57 0.41 19.12
CA SER A 797 18.83 0.68 20.54
C SER A 797 17.92 -0.11 21.47
N CYS A 798 17.05 -0.96 20.90
CA CYS A 798 16.04 -1.74 21.59
C CYS A 798 16.10 -3.17 21.04
N TRP A 799 16.00 -4.17 21.91
CA TRP A 799 16.07 -5.58 21.53
C TRP A 799 14.86 -6.35 22.10
N PRO A 800 14.12 -7.10 21.26
CA PRO A 800 14.27 -7.18 19.81
C PRO A 800 13.81 -5.90 19.09
N THR A 801 14.36 -5.63 17.91
CA THR A 801 13.77 -4.69 16.93
C THR A 801 13.49 -5.44 15.65
N VAL A 802 12.26 -5.40 15.15
CA VAL A 802 11.85 -6.05 13.90
C VAL A 802 11.57 -4.99 12.85
N VAL A 803 12.21 -5.10 11.69
CA VAL A 803 12.03 -4.20 10.54
C VAL A 803 11.49 -5.00 9.36
N ARG A 804 10.29 -4.67 8.88
CA ARG A 804 9.74 -5.24 7.65
C ARG A 804 10.23 -4.46 6.45
N VAL A 805 10.66 -5.18 5.42
CA VAL A 805 11.14 -4.62 4.16
C VAL A 805 10.26 -5.18 3.04
N ASP A 806 9.64 -4.29 2.27
CA ASP A 806 8.76 -4.66 1.16
C ASP A 806 9.54 -5.27 -0.04
N PRO A 807 8.84 -5.87 -1.02
CA PRO A 807 9.46 -6.41 -2.24
C PRO A 807 10.32 -5.41 -3.02
N GLU A 808 10.09 -4.10 -2.87
CA GLU A 808 10.91 -3.07 -3.52
C GLU A 808 12.24 -2.80 -2.78
N GLY A 809 12.41 -3.35 -1.56
CA GLY A 809 13.57 -3.16 -0.71
C GLY A 809 13.46 -1.94 0.21
N ARG A 810 12.24 -1.48 0.54
CA ARG A 810 11.98 -0.30 1.37
C ARG A 810 11.41 -0.70 2.73
N ILE A 811 11.66 0.12 3.74
CA ILE A 811 11.15 -0.11 5.09
C ILE A 811 9.63 0.08 5.10
N ALA A 812 8.88 -0.99 5.33
CA ALA A 812 7.43 -0.99 5.35
C ALA A 812 6.86 -0.82 6.77
N ALA A 813 7.50 -1.41 7.78
CA ALA A 813 7.06 -1.33 9.18
C ALA A 813 8.23 -1.56 10.14
N VAL A 814 8.06 -1.09 11.39
CA VAL A 814 9.04 -1.29 12.46
C VAL A 814 8.32 -1.63 13.76
N ARG A 815 8.82 -2.61 14.50
CA ARG A 815 8.40 -2.94 15.86
C ARG A 815 9.58 -2.92 16.82
N PHE A 816 9.37 -2.36 18.00
CA PHE A 816 10.32 -2.35 19.12
C PHE A 816 9.77 -3.21 20.26
N GLY A 817 10.57 -4.14 20.76
CA GLY A 817 10.14 -5.11 21.77
C GLY A 817 9.22 -6.19 21.20
N LEU A 818 8.76 -7.08 22.08
CA LEU A 818 7.76 -8.10 21.76
C LEU A 818 6.41 -7.46 21.39
N GLU A 819 5.65 -8.11 20.51
CA GLU A 819 4.27 -7.72 20.24
C GLU A 819 3.44 -7.85 21.53
N PRO A 820 2.81 -6.77 22.03
CA PRO A 820 1.91 -6.87 23.15
C PRO A 820 0.64 -7.62 22.72
N ASP A 821 0.22 -8.57 23.55
CA ASP A 821 -1.07 -9.25 23.39
C ASP A 821 -2.21 -8.26 23.71
N LEU A 822 -2.72 -7.59 22.68
CA LEU A 822 -3.75 -6.54 22.79
C LEU A 822 -5.15 -7.09 23.17
N GLY A 823 -5.33 -8.42 23.12
CA GLY A 823 -6.62 -9.12 23.34
C GLY A 823 -7.67 -8.83 22.25
N GLU A 824 -8.53 -9.81 21.95
CA GLU A 824 -9.80 -9.54 21.28
C GLU A 824 -10.75 -8.87 22.29
N VAL A 825 -11.31 -7.72 21.92
CA VAL A 825 -12.31 -7.03 22.75
C VAL A 825 -13.68 -7.30 22.15
N GLU A 826 -14.51 -8.08 22.87
CA GLU A 826 -15.97 -8.10 22.67
C GLU A 826 -16.49 -6.66 22.71
N GLU A 827 -17.20 -6.25 21.66
CA GLU A 827 -17.97 -5.01 21.68
C GLU A 827 -18.86 -5.01 22.93
N PRO A 828 -18.82 -3.97 23.78
CA PRO A 828 -19.77 -3.89 24.87
C PRO A 828 -21.17 -3.86 24.25
N GLU A 829 -21.97 -4.89 24.53
CA GLU A 829 -23.39 -4.92 24.15
C GLU A 829 -24.02 -3.56 24.47
N PRO A 830 -24.76 -2.96 23.53
CA PRO A 830 -25.45 -1.71 23.80
C PRO A 830 -26.35 -1.92 25.00
N LYS A 831 -26.04 -1.24 26.10
CA LYS A 831 -26.90 -1.21 27.29
C LYS A 831 -28.26 -0.69 26.86
N ALA A 832 -29.21 -1.61 26.69
CA ALA A 832 -30.60 -1.33 26.44
C ALA A 832 -31.06 -0.27 27.44
N HIS A 833 -31.34 0.94 26.95
CA HIS A 833 -32.00 1.95 27.74
C HIS A 833 -33.42 1.44 27.98
N GLY A 834 -33.70 1.01 29.21
CA GLY A 834 -35.06 0.76 29.66
C GLY A 834 -35.88 2.05 29.57
N PRO A 835 -37.19 1.96 29.29
CA PRO A 835 -38.02 3.12 29.04
C PRO A 835 -38.18 3.96 30.32
N ALA A 836 -37.93 5.26 30.20
CA ALA A 836 -38.40 6.28 31.12
C ALA A 836 -39.58 7.02 30.49
#